data_AF-A0A517YZF0-F1
#
_entry.id   AF-A0A517YZF0-F1
#
_cell.length_a   1.000
_cell.length_b   1.000
_cell.length_c   1.000
_cell.angle_alpha   90.00
_cell.angle_beta   90.00
_cell.angle_gamma   90.00
#
_symmetry.space_group_name_H-M   'P 1'
#
loop_
_entity.id
_entity.type
_entity.pdbx_description
1 polymer ?
#
loop_
_entity_poly.entity_id
_entity_poly.type
_entity_poly.pdbx_seq_one_letter_code
_entity_poly.pdbx_strand_id
1 'polypeptide(L)'
;MGTFITSGIRHRQFIGTALTASAILGLGASAMGYDDASAPTILQWFDGSYHSMETRASDIFMAGYGNVWVPPPGRADSGNQSVGYDQYNRFDLGSAGNSTLYGTETGLKTLASTLDKINTNLHLDLVWNHDGFSDRGTSGFPESGGYPGFWLGSGSNDGDFHSPYATGDLDGRLSGLIDIDQTTNHQFVRNPVSGFNNVPAGTTPFYGKLANVPTEANRRFYMDQSLSSMTYYEPRTGQTFTYHRYNTANTLAGDPVQENALGYLMRNTRWLVEEIGADGFRIDAAKHFPGWVLDYYDASVYRANPRLLLDGSRQDVFSYVEVFDSNASYLQTFVRKDINPSNPGTAGGNRDALDFACFNAMKTNLSGNGYQNNWYNMVYASMDYQDDNILNGSSGVKFVTNHDEHGAYLSNVAHAYVLMQPGNATVYFNAKEFGDNRDFPKDGRGDALGGVWGSTITTLTNIRNTHGRGDYRERWMSKELHAYERSGSAIVMLSNRTDGGYDSRTLRVDFSPNTRLTELTGNHSKDGAVSEVVSVFQGNDGNSYVDVKFLRNNNNDQGYLIYGLAKPRSSLGVELTNVSQVLAGGNTDTSSYANATKRLADLHVITGNSFDASLSTQKAFLANGYHDHDADGDQAIIKIDGGIDLNGNSVVDNVAPNTTSYGFENFTGANNPGYSATNNNGYYMQTIDATSLSEGEHYLTIRAYRHNANTSAPEVFEDFKKAIYIDRLPPDSAVDSFNAITTSANQNRRAVLKSNDKTANNMHLLVDIGSNYTDAEILAMINGSTQASKVDRDQWQMDINSVISGNHAFTVVTYEITGNYNIQRFSGLLVSTSMGAGLGDLDADGDVDTDDESLLDTLLAANNKQFNAAADMNGDGLIDATDESLFDSLNP
;
A
#
# COMPACT_ATOMS: atom_id res chain seq x y z
N MET A 1 26.96 58.34 1.78
CA MET A 1 27.09 59.57 0.97
C MET A 1 26.95 59.18 -0.50
N GLY A 2 26.46 60.09 -1.35
CA GLY A 2 26.35 59.86 -2.80
C GLY A 2 24.98 59.35 -3.23
N THR A 3 24.45 59.87 -4.35
CA THR A 3 23.08 59.67 -4.83
C THR A 3 23.01 59.84 -6.35
N PHE A 4 22.01 59.21 -7.00
CA PHE A 4 21.66 59.37 -8.44
C PHE A 4 22.72 58.80 -9.42
N ILE A 5 22.51 58.62 -10.74
CA ILE A 5 21.58 59.25 -11.71
C ILE A 5 20.98 58.23 -12.70
N THR A 6 19.73 58.46 -13.11
CA THR A 6 19.05 57.80 -14.24
C THR A 6 19.23 58.57 -15.56
N SER A 7 19.50 57.90 -16.69
CA SER A 7 19.13 58.42 -18.02
C SER A 7 19.10 57.36 -19.13
N GLY A 8 18.33 57.64 -20.17
CA GLY A 8 18.37 57.00 -21.49
C GLY A 8 17.47 57.78 -22.46
N ILE A 9 17.68 57.70 -23.78
CA ILE A 9 16.69 58.10 -24.81
C ILE A 9 17.11 57.69 -26.25
N ARG A 10 16.22 56.92 -26.91
CA ARG A 10 15.79 56.91 -28.33
C ARG A 10 16.75 57.40 -29.46
N HIS A 11 16.78 56.68 -30.60
CA HIS A 11 16.05 57.10 -31.84
C HIS A 11 15.99 56.09 -33.02
N ARG A 12 14.76 55.92 -33.57
CA ARG A 12 14.29 55.67 -34.98
C ARG A 12 14.97 54.65 -35.93
N GLN A 13 14.22 53.67 -36.48
CA GLN A 13 13.55 53.60 -37.83
C GLN A 13 14.52 53.46 -39.05
N PHE A 14 14.26 52.74 -40.15
CA PHE A 14 13.01 52.31 -40.83
C PHE A 14 13.09 50.91 -41.52
N ILE A 15 11.92 50.37 -41.88
CA ILE A 15 11.54 49.28 -42.82
C ILE A 15 12.52 49.13 -44.03
N GLY A 16 12.84 47.96 -44.61
CA GLY A 16 12.40 46.54 -44.50
C GLY A 16 12.83 45.79 -45.80
N THR A 17 12.36 44.62 -46.27
CA THR A 17 11.42 43.54 -45.82
C THR A 17 11.66 42.26 -46.68
N ALA A 18 11.62 41.04 -46.12
CA ALA A 18 11.55 39.75 -46.87
C ALA A 18 11.01 38.60 -45.97
N LEU A 19 10.42 37.54 -46.55
CA LEU A 19 9.78 36.45 -45.78
C LEU A 19 10.69 35.24 -45.52
N THR A 20 10.71 34.77 -44.29
CA THR A 20 10.85 33.35 -43.90
C THR A 20 9.96 33.06 -42.69
N ALA A 21 9.54 31.81 -42.50
CA ALA A 21 8.54 31.46 -41.49
C ALA A 21 9.05 31.60 -40.05
N SER A 22 8.30 32.31 -39.20
CA SER A 22 8.58 32.39 -37.77
C SER A 22 8.01 31.19 -37.03
N ALA A 23 8.86 30.21 -36.71
CA ALA A 23 8.60 29.37 -35.56
C ALA A 23 8.57 30.26 -34.31
N ILE A 24 7.48 30.22 -33.54
CA ILE A 24 7.41 30.94 -32.27
C ILE A 24 8.33 30.22 -31.29
N LEU A 25 9.32 30.95 -30.76
CA LEU A 25 10.18 30.47 -29.70
C LEU A 25 9.34 30.28 -28.43
N GLY A 26 8.93 29.03 -28.20
CA GLY A 26 8.43 28.58 -26.91
C GLY A 26 9.55 28.68 -25.88
N LEU A 27 9.66 29.83 -25.22
CA LEU A 27 10.41 29.95 -23.98
C LEU A 27 9.68 29.10 -22.94
N GLY A 28 10.18 27.88 -22.74
CA GLY A 28 9.70 26.98 -21.71
C GLY A 28 9.93 27.60 -20.33
N ALA A 29 8.90 28.29 -19.82
CA ALA A 29 8.75 28.44 -18.38
C ALA A 29 8.50 27.03 -17.84
N SER A 30 9.44 26.50 -17.06
CA SER A 30 9.26 25.25 -16.34
C SER A 30 8.02 25.40 -15.46
N ALA A 31 6.95 24.67 -15.78
CA ALA A 31 5.77 24.61 -14.94
C ALA A 31 6.09 23.78 -13.69
N MET A 32 6.77 24.39 -12.72
CA MET A 32 6.52 24.06 -11.32
C MET A 32 5.07 24.47 -11.05
N GLY A 33 4.14 23.55 -11.28
CA GLY A 33 2.78 23.69 -10.78
C GLY A 33 2.86 23.73 -9.27
N TYR A 34 2.37 24.83 -8.68
CA TYR A 34 1.96 24.78 -7.28
C TYR A 34 0.82 23.76 -7.20
N ASP A 35 0.91 22.81 -6.28
CA ASP A 35 -0.06 21.72 -6.22
C ASP A 35 -1.34 22.21 -5.54
N ASP A 36 -2.18 22.86 -6.35
CA ASP A 36 -3.49 23.36 -5.94
C ASP A 36 -4.38 22.21 -5.38
N ALA A 37 -4.05 20.95 -5.66
CA ALA A 37 -4.68 19.78 -5.07
C ALA A 37 -3.89 19.23 -3.86
N SER A 38 -4.59 18.93 -2.77
CA SER A 38 -4.02 18.14 -1.68
C SER A 38 -3.77 16.69 -2.12
N ALA A 39 -2.54 16.21 -1.99
CA ALA A 39 -2.20 14.80 -2.22
C ALA A 39 -3.10 13.84 -1.38
N PRO A 40 -3.47 12.66 -1.89
CA PRO A 40 -4.28 11.68 -1.15
C PRO A 40 -3.70 11.34 0.23
N THR A 41 -4.55 11.13 1.22
CA THR A 41 -4.12 10.83 2.60
C THR A 41 -3.25 9.57 2.65
N ILE A 42 -2.19 9.60 3.46
CA ILE A 42 -1.39 8.44 3.84
C ILE A 42 -2.05 7.75 5.04
N LEU A 43 -2.28 6.45 4.97
CA LEU A 43 -2.67 5.62 6.11
C LEU A 43 -1.42 4.94 6.69
N GLN A 44 -0.94 5.40 7.85
CA GLN A 44 0.03 4.62 8.63
C GLN A 44 -0.74 3.48 9.31
N TRP A 45 -0.53 2.24 8.89
CA TRP A 45 -1.20 1.04 9.40
C TRP A 45 -0.22 0.18 10.18
N PHE A 46 -0.39 0.12 11.51
CA PHE A 46 0.41 -0.71 12.40
C PHE A 46 -0.46 -1.76 13.11
N ASP A 47 0.20 -2.79 13.63
CA ASP A 47 -0.43 -3.90 14.35
C ASP A 47 -1.52 -4.64 13.54
N GLY A 48 -1.27 -4.86 12.24
CA GLY A 48 -2.07 -5.73 11.39
C GLY A 48 -1.18 -6.43 10.35
N SER A 49 -1.55 -7.65 9.95
CA SER A 49 -0.82 -8.45 8.97
C SER A 49 -1.13 -8.01 7.52
N TYR A 50 -0.24 -8.36 6.59
CA TYR A 50 -0.46 -8.10 5.16
C TYR A 50 -1.74 -8.77 4.64
N HIS A 51 -2.12 -9.92 5.22
CA HIS A 51 -3.37 -10.61 4.89
C HIS A 51 -4.60 -9.82 5.37
N SER A 52 -4.56 -9.21 6.57
CA SER A 52 -5.63 -8.32 7.04
C SER A 52 -5.72 -7.04 6.20
N MET A 53 -4.59 -6.42 5.87
CA MET A 53 -4.54 -5.25 4.99
C MET A 53 -5.13 -5.55 3.60
N GLU A 54 -4.83 -6.71 3.03
CA GLU A 54 -5.41 -7.20 1.77
C GLU A 54 -6.91 -7.48 1.90
N THR A 55 -7.34 -8.22 2.93
CA THR A 55 -8.75 -8.55 3.19
C THR A 55 -9.60 -7.30 3.41
N ARG A 56 -8.98 -6.22 3.92
CA ARG A 56 -9.60 -4.91 4.13
C ARG A 56 -9.26 -3.90 3.03
N ALA A 57 -8.65 -4.28 1.90
CA ALA A 57 -8.33 -3.35 0.83
C ALA A 57 -9.57 -2.65 0.25
N SER A 58 -10.69 -3.38 0.16
CA SER A 58 -12.02 -2.80 -0.09
C SER A 58 -12.38 -1.66 0.86
N ASP A 59 -12.01 -1.70 2.14
CA ASP A 59 -12.29 -0.64 3.11
C ASP A 59 -11.34 0.55 2.94
N ILE A 60 -10.06 0.31 2.60
CA ILE A 60 -9.08 1.35 2.26
C ILE A 60 -9.57 2.14 1.04
N PHE A 61 -10.02 1.42 0.02
CA PHE A 61 -10.62 1.96 -1.21
C PHE A 61 -11.88 2.81 -0.92
N MET A 62 -12.82 2.30 -0.10
CA MET A 62 -14.02 3.04 0.29
C MET A 62 -13.68 4.30 1.10
N ALA A 63 -12.75 4.20 2.06
CA ALA A 63 -12.26 5.35 2.84
C ALA A 63 -11.53 6.40 1.99
N GLY A 64 -10.91 5.99 0.89
CA GLY A 64 -10.24 6.89 -0.07
C GLY A 64 -8.85 7.32 0.35
N TYR A 65 -8.08 6.45 0.99
CA TYR A 65 -6.64 6.65 1.08
C TYR A 65 -5.99 6.45 -0.30
N GLY A 66 -4.81 7.02 -0.51
CA GLY A 66 -4.01 6.81 -1.73
C GLY A 66 -2.58 6.37 -1.47
N ASN A 67 -2.20 6.21 -0.20
CA ASN A 67 -0.93 5.58 0.19
C ASN A 67 -1.14 4.81 1.51
N VAL A 68 -0.48 3.67 1.69
CA VAL A 68 -0.44 2.91 2.96
C VAL A 68 1.00 2.75 3.41
N TRP A 69 1.34 3.25 4.58
CA TRP A 69 2.62 3.03 5.27
C TRP A 69 2.50 1.83 6.19
N VAL A 70 3.22 0.75 5.85
CA VAL A 70 3.33 -0.48 6.65
C VAL A 70 4.66 -0.54 7.41
N PRO A 71 4.77 -1.29 8.53
CA PRO A 71 5.98 -1.34 9.36
C PRO A 71 7.16 -2.06 8.68
N PRO A 72 8.36 -2.08 9.31
CA PRO A 72 9.56 -2.68 8.72
C PRO A 72 9.33 -4.16 8.32
N PRO A 73 9.52 -4.54 7.04
CA PRO A 73 9.12 -5.85 6.55
C PRO A 73 10.16 -6.95 6.78
N GLY A 74 11.42 -6.61 7.06
CA GLY A 74 12.51 -7.56 7.22
C GLY A 74 12.56 -8.21 8.60
N ARG A 75 13.15 -9.41 8.69
CA ARG A 75 13.34 -10.17 9.93
C ARG A 75 14.01 -9.34 11.03
N ALA A 76 13.45 -9.38 12.23
CA ALA A 76 13.95 -8.72 13.44
C ALA A 76 14.88 -9.60 14.29
N ASP A 77 15.64 -9.00 15.20
CA ASP A 77 16.60 -9.70 16.07
C ASP A 77 15.94 -10.40 17.26
N SER A 78 14.97 -9.75 17.92
CA SER A 78 14.10 -10.38 18.92
C SER A 78 13.13 -11.42 18.33
N GLY A 79 13.08 -11.55 17.00
CA GLY A 79 12.42 -12.64 16.28
C GLY A 79 11.02 -12.29 15.75
N ASN A 80 10.25 -13.33 15.43
CA ASN A 80 9.03 -13.23 14.60
C ASN A 80 7.84 -12.50 15.27
N GLN A 81 7.99 -11.99 16.49
CA GLN A 81 6.97 -11.22 17.20
C GLN A 81 7.31 -9.72 17.35
N SER A 82 8.48 -9.28 16.82
CA SER A 82 8.85 -7.86 16.86
C SER A 82 8.01 -7.00 15.93
N VAL A 83 7.92 -5.71 16.27
CA VAL A 83 7.39 -4.64 15.41
C VAL A 83 8.34 -4.32 14.22
N GLY A 84 9.61 -4.75 14.29
CA GLY A 84 10.52 -4.78 13.13
C GLY A 84 11.76 -3.88 13.19
N TYR A 85 11.78 -2.85 14.06
CA TYR A 85 12.87 -1.86 14.11
C TYR A 85 14.23 -2.40 14.56
N ASP A 86 14.25 -3.45 15.38
CA ASP A 86 15.47 -4.17 15.74
C ASP A 86 15.93 -5.08 14.58
N GLN A 87 16.25 -4.48 13.44
CA GLN A 87 16.45 -5.16 12.17
C GLN A 87 17.58 -6.20 12.24
N TYR A 88 17.29 -7.44 11.86
CA TYR A 88 18.29 -8.52 11.72
C TYR A 88 18.63 -8.81 10.25
N ASN A 89 17.65 -9.00 9.36
CA ASN A 89 17.90 -9.29 7.95
C ASN A 89 16.90 -8.60 7.03
N ARG A 90 17.38 -7.62 6.24
CA ARG A 90 16.57 -6.79 5.33
C ARG A 90 16.11 -7.52 4.05
N PHE A 91 16.62 -8.73 3.79
CA PHE A 91 16.25 -9.56 2.63
C PHE A 91 15.43 -10.81 2.98
N ASP A 92 15.18 -11.06 4.28
CA ASP A 92 14.25 -12.08 4.75
C ASP A 92 12.95 -11.38 5.17
N LEU A 93 11.97 -11.35 4.26
CA LEU A 93 10.66 -10.72 4.49
C LEU A 93 9.60 -11.73 5.00
N GLY A 94 10.04 -12.88 5.51
CA GLY A 94 9.16 -14.00 5.86
C GLY A 94 8.88 -14.95 4.70
N SER A 95 8.65 -16.22 5.04
CA SER A 95 8.30 -17.29 4.10
C SER A 95 7.17 -18.14 4.64
N ALA A 96 6.57 -18.99 3.80
CA ALA A 96 5.66 -20.06 4.21
C ALA A 96 6.13 -20.76 5.51
N GLY A 97 5.26 -20.82 6.52
CA GLY A 97 5.55 -21.43 7.82
C GLY A 97 6.59 -20.71 8.71
N ASN A 98 7.20 -19.61 8.24
CA ASN A 98 8.17 -18.79 8.98
C ASN A 98 8.00 -17.30 8.63
N SER A 99 6.80 -16.77 8.86
CA SER A 99 6.46 -15.36 8.67
C SER A 99 7.28 -14.44 9.59
N THR A 100 7.37 -13.16 9.25
CA THR A 100 7.58 -12.09 10.24
C THR A 100 6.30 -11.90 11.09
N LEU A 101 6.22 -10.85 11.91
CA LEU A 101 4.97 -10.50 12.59
C LEU A 101 3.84 -10.20 11.60
N TYR A 102 4.17 -9.63 10.43
CA TYR A 102 3.19 -9.11 9.47
C TYR A 102 2.88 -10.07 8.33
N GLY A 103 3.76 -11.03 8.02
CA GLY A 103 3.52 -12.03 6.98
C GLY A 103 4.80 -12.50 6.29
N THR A 104 4.72 -12.62 4.97
CA THR A 104 5.74 -13.24 4.11
C THR A 104 6.06 -12.34 2.91
N GLU A 105 7.14 -12.65 2.19
CA GLU A 105 7.45 -12.00 0.92
C GLU A 105 6.25 -12.10 -0.06
N THR A 106 5.62 -13.28 -0.14
CA THR A 106 4.46 -13.52 -1.00
C THR A 106 3.23 -12.72 -0.57
N GLY A 107 2.98 -12.62 0.73
CA GLY A 107 1.93 -11.78 1.31
C GLY A 107 2.14 -10.30 1.00
N LEU A 108 3.37 -9.79 1.18
CA LEU A 108 3.70 -8.39 0.92
C LEU A 108 3.59 -8.02 -0.57
N LYS A 109 4.06 -8.90 -1.49
CA LYS A 109 3.87 -8.70 -2.94
C LYS A 109 2.41 -8.75 -3.35
N THR A 110 1.61 -9.59 -2.70
CA THR A 110 0.16 -9.67 -2.98
C THR A 110 -0.52 -8.39 -2.48
N LEU A 111 -0.19 -7.91 -1.28
CA LEU A 111 -0.63 -6.59 -0.79
C LEU A 111 -0.22 -5.45 -1.74
N ALA A 112 1.03 -5.41 -2.21
CA ALA A 112 1.49 -4.40 -3.18
C ALA A 112 0.60 -4.37 -4.44
N SER A 113 0.34 -5.54 -5.03
CA SER A 113 -0.55 -5.67 -6.20
C SER A 113 -2.01 -5.33 -5.90
N THR A 114 -2.49 -5.55 -4.67
CA THR A 114 -3.85 -5.19 -4.26
C THR A 114 -3.98 -3.69 -4.00
N LEU A 115 -2.94 -3.04 -3.46
CA LEU A 115 -2.89 -1.59 -3.30
C LEU A 115 -2.81 -0.90 -4.67
N ASP A 116 -2.02 -1.42 -5.61
CA ASP A 116 -1.97 -0.98 -7.01
C ASP A 116 -3.38 -1.06 -7.67
N LYS A 117 -4.09 -2.19 -7.50
CA LYS A 117 -5.50 -2.32 -7.89
C LYS A 117 -6.40 -1.24 -7.29
N ILE A 118 -6.28 -0.87 -6.01
CA ILE A 118 -7.11 0.21 -5.42
C ILE A 118 -6.55 1.63 -5.65
N ASN A 119 -5.64 1.83 -6.61
CA ASN A 119 -4.98 3.11 -6.88
C ASN A 119 -4.31 3.69 -5.61
N THR A 120 -3.57 2.86 -4.89
CA THR A 120 -2.93 3.18 -3.61
C THR A 120 -1.47 2.75 -3.63
N ASN A 121 -0.58 3.64 -3.21
CA ASN A 121 0.87 3.39 -3.14
C ASN A 121 1.22 2.54 -1.91
N LEU A 122 2.11 1.54 -2.06
CA LEU A 122 2.73 0.85 -0.93
C LEU A 122 3.95 1.63 -0.42
N HIS A 123 3.87 2.17 0.79
CA HIS A 123 5.00 2.77 1.49
C HIS A 123 5.57 1.79 2.54
N LEU A 124 6.86 1.47 2.45
CA LEU A 124 7.53 0.62 3.45
C LEU A 124 8.26 1.47 4.49
N ASP A 125 8.31 0.99 5.73
CA ASP A 125 9.23 1.53 6.73
C ASP A 125 10.66 1.01 6.50
N LEU A 126 11.66 1.87 6.63
CA LEU A 126 13.02 1.62 6.17
C LEU A 126 14.08 2.02 7.21
N VAL A 127 14.70 1.01 7.81
CA VAL A 127 15.74 1.17 8.85
C VAL A 127 17.14 1.14 8.23
N TRP A 128 17.73 2.31 8.05
CA TRP A 128 19.12 2.50 7.56
C TRP A 128 20.13 2.86 8.67
N ASN A 129 19.65 3.20 9.86
CA ASN A 129 20.48 3.67 10.96
C ASN A 129 21.25 2.54 11.66
N HIS A 130 20.54 1.49 12.07
CA HIS A 130 21.00 0.48 13.01
C HIS A 130 20.56 -0.92 12.59
N ASP A 131 21.16 -1.93 13.20
CA ASP A 131 20.62 -3.29 13.27
C ASP A 131 20.05 -3.54 14.69
N GLY A 132 19.78 -4.80 15.06
CA GLY A 132 19.17 -5.19 16.32
C GLY A 132 20.00 -4.96 17.60
N PHE A 133 19.60 -5.66 18.67
CA PHE A 133 20.21 -5.52 20.00
C PHE A 133 21.50 -6.34 20.18
N SER A 134 21.66 -7.43 19.42
CA SER A 134 22.86 -8.28 19.48
C SER A 134 24.09 -7.58 18.91
N ASP A 135 25.27 -7.83 19.47
CA ASP A 135 26.53 -7.21 19.04
C ASP A 135 27.77 -8.10 19.29
N ARG A 136 28.98 -7.56 19.06
CA ARG A 136 30.23 -8.33 19.26
C ARG A 136 30.49 -8.74 20.73
N GLY A 137 29.81 -8.14 21.70
CA GLY A 137 29.84 -8.57 23.11
C GLY A 137 28.83 -9.68 23.43
N THR A 138 27.90 -9.96 22.52
CA THR A 138 26.82 -10.94 22.71
C THR A 138 27.33 -12.35 22.42
N SER A 139 27.37 -13.20 23.46
CA SER A 139 27.98 -14.53 23.39
C SER A 139 27.33 -15.44 22.34
N GLY A 140 28.11 -15.92 21.37
CA GLY A 140 27.66 -16.79 20.27
C GLY A 140 27.23 -16.04 18.99
N PHE A 141 26.99 -14.72 19.07
CA PHE A 141 26.54 -13.93 17.92
C PHE A 141 27.67 -13.63 16.89
N PRO A 142 28.92 -13.35 17.30
CA PRO A 142 30.06 -13.35 16.38
C PRO A 142 30.24 -14.69 15.67
N GLU A 143 30.11 -15.81 16.40
CA GLU A 143 30.28 -17.15 15.89
C GLU A 143 29.16 -17.55 14.90
N SER A 144 27.98 -16.94 14.99
CA SER A 144 26.90 -17.09 14.00
C SER A 144 27.05 -16.19 12.77
N GLY A 145 28.10 -15.38 12.69
CA GLY A 145 28.36 -14.47 11.57
C GLY A 145 27.73 -13.07 11.72
N GLY A 146 27.10 -12.77 12.86
CA GLY A 146 26.45 -11.48 13.11
C GLY A 146 25.20 -11.24 12.26
N TYR A 147 25.05 -10.00 11.77
CA TYR A 147 23.94 -9.58 10.91
C TYR A 147 24.20 -9.93 9.44
N PRO A 148 23.26 -10.59 8.74
CA PRO A 148 23.37 -10.89 7.31
C PRO A 148 23.71 -9.68 6.43
N GLY A 149 24.94 -9.67 5.90
CA GLY A 149 25.49 -8.62 5.04
C GLY A 149 26.36 -7.59 5.73
N PHE A 150 26.54 -7.65 7.06
CA PHE A 150 27.42 -6.76 7.82
C PHE A 150 28.58 -7.51 8.47
N TRP A 151 29.68 -6.81 8.68
CA TRP A 151 30.88 -7.31 9.36
C TRP A 151 31.01 -6.68 10.74
N LEU A 152 30.98 -7.50 11.80
CA LEU A 152 31.18 -7.10 13.20
C LEU A 152 32.65 -6.71 13.54
N GLY A 153 33.50 -6.52 12.53
CA GLY A 153 34.90 -6.14 12.71
C GLY A 153 35.78 -7.27 13.29
N SER A 154 36.91 -6.89 13.87
CA SER A 154 37.80 -7.80 14.64
C SER A 154 38.82 -7.03 15.48
N GLY A 155 39.17 -7.58 16.65
CA GLY A 155 40.13 -6.95 17.57
C GLY A 155 39.63 -5.61 18.10
N SER A 156 40.25 -4.52 17.65
CA SER A 156 39.85 -3.13 17.95
C SER A 156 39.27 -2.39 16.75
N ASN A 157 38.94 -3.10 15.66
CA ASN A 157 38.14 -2.56 14.57
C ASN A 157 36.69 -3.02 14.80
N ASP A 158 35.75 -2.06 14.86
CA ASP A 158 34.33 -2.32 15.12
C ASP A 158 33.50 -2.66 13.86
N GLY A 159 34.14 -2.61 12.69
CA GLY A 159 33.63 -3.22 11.45
C GLY A 159 32.83 -2.23 10.62
N ASP A 160 31.60 -2.60 10.25
CA ASP A 160 30.62 -1.71 9.61
C ASP A 160 29.82 -0.87 10.62
N PHE A 161 30.22 -0.85 11.90
CA PHE A 161 29.44 -0.29 13.02
C PHE A 161 30.27 0.73 13.82
N HIS A 162 29.59 1.74 14.36
CA HIS A 162 30.18 2.65 15.32
C HIS A 162 30.52 1.94 16.65
N SER A 163 31.53 2.45 17.35
CA SER A 163 32.03 1.83 18.58
C SER A 163 30.96 1.82 19.69
N PRO A 164 30.83 0.77 20.53
CA PRO A 164 29.84 0.72 21.61
C PRO A 164 29.99 1.81 22.70
N TYR A 165 31.02 2.66 22.61
CA TYR A 165 31.27 3.81 23.49
C TYR A 165 31.06 5.17 22.80
N ALA A 166 30.63 5.18 21.54
CA ALA A 166 30.29 6.40 20.81
C ALA A 166 28.95 6.97 21.30
N THR A 167 28.78 8.29 21.18
CA THR A 167 27.69 9.05 21.84
C THR A 167 27.35 10.32 21.08
N GLY A 168 26.09 10.73 21.17
CA GLY A 168 25.52 11.83 20.39
C GLY A 168 24.51 11.27 19.40
N ASP A 169 23.89 12.15 18.60
CA ASP A 169 22.81 11.72 17.72
C ASP A 169 23.33 10.84 16.57
N LEU A 170 24.47 11.19 15.94
CA LEU A 170 24.97 10.62 14.67
C LEU A 170 25.85 9.36 14.76
N ASP A 171 26.42 9.09 15.94
CA ASP A 171 27.43 8.05 16.17
C ASP A 171 26.98 7.05 17.26
N GLY A 172 25.80 7.27 17.85
CA GLY A 172 25.41 6.70 19.14
C GLY A 172 24.21 5.76 19.04
N ARG A 173 24.30 4.60 19.70
CA ARG A 173 23.26 3.56 19.71
C ARG A 173 21.88 4.06 20.18
N LEU A 174 21.00 4.39 19.24
CA LEU A 174 19.60 4.71 19.49
C LEU A 174 18.92 3.52 20.20
N SER A 175 18.32 3.76 21.38
CA SER A 175 17.63 2.73 22.18
C SER A 175 18.45 1.46 22.51
N GLY A 176 19.78 1.51 22.36
CA GLY A 176 20.68 0.36 22.53
C GLY A 176 20.89 -0.52 21.29
N LEU A 177 20.20 -0.23 20.19
CA LEU A 177 20.35 -0.88 18.88
C LEU A 177 21.73 -0.58 18.28
N ILE A 178 22.35 -1.54 17.59
CA ILE A 178 23.73 -1.40 17.12
C ILE A 178 23.81 -0.46 15.91
N ASP A 179 24.57 0.62 16.07
CA ASP A 179 24.61 1.75 15.14
C ASP A 179 25.59 1.51 13.98
N ILE A 180 25.14 1.69 12.74
CA ILE A 180 25.92 1.42 11.51
C ILE A 180 26.79 2.64 11.19
N ASP A 181 28.08 2.42 10.96
CA ASP A 181 28.97 3.47 10.45
C ASP A 181 28.89 3.48 8.91
N GLN A 182 28.03 4.35 8.36
CA GLN A 182 27.87 4.47 6.90
C GLN A 182 29.09 5.09 6.19
N THR A 183 30.11 5.57 6.93
CA THR A 183 31.40 6.03 6.34
C THR A 183 32.32 4.86 5.98
N THR A 184 32.09 3.67 6.54
CA THR A 184 32.94 2.48 6.36
C THR A 184 33.00 2.03 4.90
N ASN A 185 34.16 1.47 4.52
CA ASN A 185 34.42 1.04 3.13
C ASN A 185 34.98 -0.40 3.09
N HIS A 186 34.35 -1.30 3.84
CA HIS A 186 34.70 -2.71 3.86
C HIS A 186 34.03 -3.45 2.68
N GLN A 187 34.81 -3.74 1.64
CA GLN A 187 34.32 -4.26 0.37
C GLN A 187 34.14 -5.78 0.42
N PHE A 188 32.88 -6.24 0.30
CA PHE A 188 32.49 -7.64 0.34
C PHE A 188 31.30 -7.91 -0.59
N VAL A 189 31.14 -9.16 -1.04
CA VAL A 189 29.83 -9.68 -1.47
C VAL A 189 29.00 -9.92 -0.21
N ARG A 190 27.93 -9.13 -0.03
CA ARG A 190 27.15 -9.04 1.22
C ARG A 190 25.86 -9.86 1.26
N ASN A 191 25.43 -10.45 0.14
CA ASN A 191 24.56 -11.63 0.16
C ASN A 191 25.39 -12.82 -0.37
N PRO A 192 26.11 -13.58 0.47
CA PRO A 192 27.21 -14.44 0.03
C PRO A 192 26.89 -15.49 -1.04
N VAL A 193 27.77 -15.61 -2.05
CA VAL A 193 27.67 -16.56 -3.18
C VAL A 193 28.99 -17.32 -3.32
N SER A 194 28.97 -18.56 -3.82
CA SER A 194 30.15 -19.43 -3.78
C SER A 194 31.28 -18.93 -4.68
N GLY A 195 32.52 -18.92 -4.17
CA GLY A 195 33.71 -18.51 -4.92
C GLY A 195 34.02 -17.01 -4.94
N PHE A 196 33.23 -16.16 -4.29
CA PHE A 196 33.44 -14.72 -4.21
C PHE A 196 34.13 -14.26 -2.90
N ASN A 197 34.58 -13.00 -2.87
CA ASN A 197 35.06 -12.32 -1.65
C ASN A 197 33.87 -11.95 -0.75
N ASN A 198 33.30 -12.94 -0.08
CA ASN A 198 32.12 -12.80 0.78
C ASN A 198 32.46 -12.13 2.12
N VAL A 199 31.47 -11.46 2.72
CA VAL A 199 31.49 -11.10 4.13
C VAL A 199 31.63 -12.38 5.00
N PRO A 200 32.36 -12.36 6.14
CA PRO A 200 32.66 -13.58 6.89
C PRO A 200 31.42 -14.41 7.30
N ALA A 201 31.42 -15.68 6.92
CA ALA A 201 30.35 -16.62 7.19
C ALA A 201 30.29 -17.06 8.67
N GLY A 202 29.08 -17.28 9.17
CA GLY A 202 28.85 -17.92 10.45
C GLY A 202 29.32 -19.38 10.46
N THR A 203 29.66 -19.88 11.65
CA THR A 203 30.12 -21.26 11.88
C THR A 203 29.30 -22.02 12.92
N THR A 204 28.65 -21.31 13.86
CA THR A 204 27.83 -21.89 14.93
C THR A 204 26.53 -21.09 15.09
N PRO A 205 25.34 -21.70 15.00
CA PRO A 205 24.09 -20.94 15.06
C PRO A 205 23.81 -20.28 16.42
N PHE A 206 23.31 -19.04 16.40
CA PHE A 206 22.85 -18.28 17.57
C PHE A 206 21.32 -18.25 17.57
N TYR A 207 20.68 -18.89 18.56
CA TYR A 207 19.22 -19.11 18.59
C TYR A 207 18.62 -19.63 17.26
N GLY A 208 19.34 -20.53 16.58
CA GLY A 208 18.96 -21.10 15.29
C GLY A 208 19.31 -20.23 14.06
N LYS A 209 19.73 -18.97 14.26
CA LYS A 209 20.21 -18.08 13.20
C LYS A 209 21.64 -18.43 12.79
N LEU A 210 21.93 -18.44 11.50
CA LEU A 210 23.28 -18.55 10.96
C LEU A 210 23.41 -17.61 9.76
N ALA A 211 24.25 -16.58 9.87
CA ALA A 211 24.39 -15.52 8.88
C ALA A 211 25.52 -15.80 7.89
N ASN A 212 25.49 -15.08 6.77
CA ASN A 212 26.59 -14.96 5.80
C ASN A 212 27.07 -16.30 5.18
N VAL A 213 26.28 -17.37 5.24
CA VAL A 213 26.59 -18.65 4.59
C VAL A 213 26.44 -18.51 3.06
N PRO A 214 27.47 -18.84 2.25
CA PRO A 214 27.36 -18.76 0.80
C PRO A 214 26.35 -19.73 0.19
N THR A 215 25.51 -19.23 -0.72
CA THR A 215 24.57 -20.04 -1.51
C THR A 215 24.26 -19.35 -2.84
N GLU A 216 24.10 -20.12 -3.93
CA GLU A 216 23.71 -19.54 -5.22
C GLU A 216 22.30 -18.93 -5.20
N ALA A 217 21.45 -19.32 -4.25
CA ALA A 217 20.13 -18.72 -4.04
C ALA A 217 20.20 -17.20 -3.74
N ASN A 218 21.32 -16.72 -3.18
CA ASN A 218 21.52 -15.29 -2.88
C ASN A 218 21.65 -14.40 -4.14
N ARG A 219 21.80 -14.98 -5.34
CA ARG A 219 21.80 -14.24 -6.61
C ARG A 219 20.52 -13.43 -6.84
N ARG A 220 19.39 -13.85 -6.26
CA ARG A 220 18.11 -13.11 -6.31
C ARG A 220 18.13 -11.73 -5.65
N PHE A 221 19.19 -11.43 -4.89
CA PHE A 221 19.41 -10.14 -4.25
C PHE A 221 20.40 -9.25 -5.03
N TYR A 222 20.85 -9.69 -6.21
CA TYR A 222 21.72 -8.94 -7.11
C TYR A 222 21.02 -8.62 -8.44
N MET A 223 21.33 -7.45 -9.00
CA MET A 223 20.92 -7.09 -10.36
C MET A 223 21.70 -7.92 -11.39
N ASP A 224 21.11 -8.15 -12.55
CA ASP A 224 21.69 -8.93 -13.66
C ASP A 224 22.41 -7.99 -14.63
N GLN A 225 23.72 -8.13 -14.79
CA GLN A 225 24.54 -7.23 -15.61
C GLN A 225 24.38 -7.47 -17.12
N SER A 226 23.70 -8.54 -17.52
CA SER A 226 23.30 -8.79 -18.91
C SER A 226 22.03 -8.01 -19.32
N LEU A 227 21.21 -7.58 -18.35
CA LEU A 227 20.06 -6.73 -18.59
C LEU A 227 20.44 -5.27 -18.85
N SER A 228 19.50 -4.51 -19.42
CA SER A 228 19.69 -3.09 -19.73
C SER A 228 19.96 -2.25 -18.48
N SER A 229 20.95 -1.35 -18.59
CA SER A 229 21.33 -0.46 -17.50
C SER A 229 20.82 0.98 -17.68
N MET A 230 20.82 1.71 -16.56
CA MET A 230 20.50 3.12 -16.46
C MET A 230 21.64 3.83 -15.75
N THR A 231 22.24 4.82 -16.43
CA THR A 231 23.34 5.64 -15.88
C THR A 231 22.87 7.07 -15.67
N TYR A 232 23.20 7.67 -14.52
CA TYR A 232 22.87 9.06 -14.18
C TYR A 232 23.86 9.66 -13.17
N TYR A 233 24.01 10.98 -13.21
CA TYR A 233 24.85 11.76 -12.30
C TYR A 233 24.04 12.32 -11.14
N GLU A 234 24.48 12.11 -9.90
CA GLU A 234 23.89 12.71 -8.69
C GLU A 234 24.72 13.94 -8.27
N PRO A 235 24.18 15.17 -8.42
CA PRO A 235 24.93 16.39 -8.15
C PRO A 235 25.34 16.61 -6.69
N ARG A 236 24.65 16.01 -5.71
CA ARG A 236 24.95 16.19 -4.27
C ARG A 236 26.06 15.27 -3.77
N THR A 237 26.09 14.00 -4.21
CA THR A 237 27.21 13.09 -3.94
C THR A 237 28.41 13.35 -4.86
N GLY A 238 28.19 13.98 -6.02
CA GLY A 238 29.19 14.23 -7.05
C GLY A 238 29.57 12.97 -7.85
N GLN A 239 28.75 11.92 -7.81
CA GLN A 239 29.04 10.61 -8.40
C GLN A 239 28.10 10.28 -9.57
N THR A 240 28.58 9.42 -10.47
CA THR A 240 27.76 8.81 -11.53
C THR A 240 27.45 7.38 -11.15
N PHE A 241 26.17 7.06 -11.02
CA PHE A 241 25.68 5.72 -10.73
C PHE A 241 25.26 5.01 -12.03
N THR A 242 25.45 3.69 -12.07
CA THR A 242 24.90 2.81 -13.10
C THR A 242 24.22 1.64 -12.42
N TYR A 243 22.92 1.47 -12.65
CA TYR A 243 22.13 0.33 -12.16
C TYR A 243 21.66 -0.50 -13.33
N HIS A 244 21.68 -1.82 -13.19
CA HIS A 244 20.94 -2.73 -14.05
C HIS A 244 19.56 -2.99 -13.43
N ARG A 245 18.77 -3.91 -14.00
CA ARG A 245 17.52 -4.39 -13.40
C ARG A 245 17.75 -5.69 -12.63
N TYR A 246 16.88 -5.96 -11.67
CA TYR A 246 16.69 -7.34 -11.19
C TYR A 246 16.01 -8.19 -12.29
N ASN A 247 16.32 -9.49 -12.32
CA ASN A 247 15.80 -10.40 -13.34
C ASN A 247 14.63 -11.23 -12.78
N THR A 248 13.42 -10.69 -12.85
CA THR A 248 12.18 -11.36 -12.41
C THR A 248 11.90 -12.66 -13.17
N ALA A 249 12.39 -12.82 -14.41
CA ALA A 249 12.19 -14.00 -15.25
C ALA A 249 13.20 -15.13 -14.96
N ASN A 250 14.39 -14.79 -14.46
CA ASN A 250 15.39 -15.73 -13.96
C ASN A 250 16.08 -15.13 -12.75
N THR A 251 15.48 -15.30 -11.57
CA THR A 251 15.94 -14.69 -10.32
C THR A 251 17.33 -15.19 -9.87
N LEU A 252 17.87 -16.26 -10.46
CA LEU A 252 19.23 -16.73 -10.19
C LEU A 252 20.28 -16.17 -11.17
N ALA A 253 19.91 -15.26 -12.08
CA ALA A 253 20.84 -14.62 -13.01
C ALA A 253 21.66 -13.46 -12.41
N GLY A 254 21.33 -12.99 -11.20
CA GLY A 254 21.99 -11.83 -10.58
C GLY A 254 23.50 -12.01 -10.37
N ASP A 255 24.26 -10.93 -10.58
CA ASP A 255 25.71 -10.90 -10.54
C ASP A 255 26.24 -10.34 -9.19
N PRO A 256 26.92 -11.16 -8.37
CA PRO A 256 27.43 -10.72 -7.07
C PRO A 256 28.50 -9.63 -7.19
N VAL A 257 28.19 -8.44 -6.69
CA VAL A 257 29.13 -7.30 -6.61
C VAL A 257 29.75 -7.17 -5.23
N GLN A 258 30.98 -6.65 -5.17
CA GLN A 258 31.56 -6.20 -3.91
C GLN A 258 31.09 -4.78 -3.61
N GLU A 259 30.66 -4.56 -2.36
CA GLU A 259 30.08 -3.31 -1.89
C GLU A 259 30.41 -3.07 -0.40
N ASN A 260 30.27 -1.82 0.07
CA ASN A 260 30.29 -1.48 1.50
C ASN A 260 28.87 -1.53 2.10
N ALA A 261 28.74 -1.27 3.41
CA ALA A 261 27.46 -1.29 4.11
C ALA A 261 26.42 -0.38 3.46
N LEU A 262 26.81 0.85 3.08
CA LEU A 262 25.93 1.79 2.37
C LEU A 262 25.48 1.25 1.00
N GLY A 263 26.38 0.64 0.22
CA GLY A 263 26.03 0.00 -1.06
C GLY A 263 25.00 -1.13 -0.88
N TYR A 264 25.13 -1.94 0.17
CA TYR A 264 24.14 -2.98 0.52
C TYR A 264 22.78 -2.38 0.89
N LEU A 265 22.73 -1.30 1.67
CA LEU A 265 21.49 -0.59 2.04
C LEU A 265 20.80 0.01 0.79
N MET A 266 21.57 0.62 -0.12
CA MET A 266 21.09 1.13 -1.40
C MET A 266 20.53 0.00 -2.28
N ARG A 267 21.25 -1.13 -2.39
CA ARG A 267 20.84 -2.30 -3.18
C ARG A 267 19.56 -2.93 -2.64
N ASN A 268 19.45 -3.08 -1.32
CA ASN A 268 18.24 -3.55 -0.65
C ASN A 268 17.04 -2.64 -0.88
N THR A 269 17.21 -1.33 -0.74
CA THR A 269 16.14 -0.34 -0.97
C THR A 269 15.67 -0.38 -2.42
N ARG A 270 16.59 -0.51 -3.38
CA ARG A 270 16.25 -0.68 -4.81
C ARG A 270 15.56 -2.02 -5.10
N TRP A 271 15.92 -3.09 -4.38
CA TRP A 271 15.25 -4.38 -4.46
C TRP A 271 13.81 -4.32 -3.94
N LEU A 272 13.55 -3.60 -2.84
CA LEU A 272 12.19 -3.37 -2.33
C LEU A 272 11.31 -2.63 -3.37
N VAL A 273 11.87 -1.73 -4.16
CA VAL A 273 11.13 -1.08 -5.27
C VAL A 273 10.94 -2.01 -6.47
N GLU A 274 12.01 -2.64 -6.98
CA GLU A 274 11.97 -3.40 -8.24
C GLU A 274 11.36 -4.81 -8.12
N GLU A 275 11.55 -5.50 -6.99
CA GLU A 275 11.14 -6.91 -6.80
C GLU A 275 9.95 -7.09 -5.85
N ILE A 276 9.70 -6.16 -4.91
CA ILE A 276 8.59 -6.24 -3.94
C ILE A 276 7.40 -5.34 -4.32
N GLY A 277 7.65 -4.24 -5.05
CA GLY A 277 6.61 -3.29 -5.45
C GLY A 277 6.40 -2.12 -4.48
N ALA A 278 7.44 -1.67 -3.78
CA ALA A 278 7.38 -0.44 -3.00
C ALA A 278 7.26 0.79 -3.91
N ASP A 279 6.28 1.65 -3.63
CA ASP A 279 6.05 2.95 -4.27
C ASP A 279 6.72 4.10 -3.51
N GLY A 280 7.02 3.89 -2.24
CA GLY A 280 7.57 4.91 -1.36
C GLY A 280 8.10 4.36 -0.05
N PHE A 281 8.65 5.26 0.79
CA PHE A 281 9.25 4.88 2.06
C PHE A 281 9.07 5.93 3.17
N ARG A 282 8.77 5.47 4.40
CA ARG A 282 9.14 6.21 5.62
C ARG A 282 10.54 5.77 6.01
N ILE A 283 11.45 6.71 6.20
CA ILE A 283 12.83 6.42 6.62
C ILE A 283 12.93 6.64 8.13
N ASP A 284 13.28 5.58 8.86
CA ASP A 284 13.40 5.56 10.32
C ASP A 284 14.65 6.30 10.80
N ALA A 285 14.54 6.98 11.95
CA ALA A 285 15.65 7.52 12.72
C ALA A 285 16.65 8.39 11.92
N ALA A 286 16.19 9.13 10.90
CA ALA A 286 17.07 9.87 9.98
C ALA A 286 17.83 11.04 10.63
N LYS A 287 17.51 11.38 11.88
CA LYS A 287 18.31 12.28 12.74
C LYS A 287 19.65 11.65 13.15
N HIS A 288 19.73 10.32 13.16
CA HIS A 288 20.76 9.54 13.84
C HIS A 288 21.86 9.01 12.93
N PHE A 289 21.82 9.31 11.62
CA PHE A 289 22.92 9.06 10.70
C PHE A 289 23.24 10.31 9.85
N PRO A 290 24.45 10.44 9.29
CA PRO A 290 24.87 11.66 8.60
C PRO A 290 23.99 11.99 7.37
N GLY A 291 23.41 13.19 7.33
CA GLY A 291 22.40 13.56 6.31
C GLY A 291 22.81 13.41 4.84
N TRP A 292 24.11 13.40 4.51
CA TRP A 292 24.61 13.13 3.15
C TRP A 292 24.32 11.69 2.68
N VAL A 293 24.11 10.74 3.61
CA VAL A 293 23.67 9.36 3.32
C VAL A 293 22.35 9.36 2.56
N LEU A 294 21.49 10.35 2.81
CA LEU A 294 20.20 10.47 2.14
C LEU A 294 20.31 10.89 0.67
N ASP A 295 21.43 11.51 0.25
CA ASP A 295 21.69 11.77 -1.17
C ASP A 295 22.09 10.48 -1.91
N TYR A 296 22.65 9.48 -1.21
CA TYR A 296 22.84 8.13 -1.73
C TYR A 296 21.54 7.31 -1.72
N TYR A 297 20.67 7.50 -0.72
CA TYR A 297 19.30 6.99 -0.75
C TYR A 297 18.57 7.46 -2.01
N ASP A 298 18.54 8.78 -2.27
CA ASP A 298 17.88 9.36 -3.44
C ASP A 298 18.43 8.76 -4.74
N ALA A 299 19.75 8.64 -4.85
CA ALA A 299 20.41 8.03 -6.00
C ALA A 299 20.08 6.54 -6.20
N SER A 300 19.70 5.81 -5.14
CA SER A 300 19.32 4.39 -5.21
C SER A 300 17.88 4.19 -5.70
N VAL A 301 16.94 5.05 -5.27
CA VAL A 301 15.51 5.00 -5.65
C VAL A 301 15.19 5.79 -6.91
N TYR A 302 16.06 6.70 -7.35
CA TYR A 302 15.88 7.45 -8.60
C TYR A 302 15.68 6.50 -9.79
N ARG A 303 14.55 6.65 -10.50
CA ARG A 303 14.14 5.76 -11.60
C ARG A 303 14.15 4.27 -11.22
N ALA A 304 13.92 3.92 -9.95
CA ALA A 304 13.85 2.52 -9.50
C ALA A 304 12.55 1.84 -9.90
N ASN A 305 11.39 2.49 -9.77
CA ASN A 305 10.10 1.86 -10.08
C ASN A 305 10.09 1.29 -11.54
N PRO A 306 9.75 0.01 -11.74
CA PRO A 306 9.56 -0.56 -13.08
C PRO A 306 8.19 -0.23 -13.68
N ARG A 307 7.20 0.16 -12.86
CA ARG A 307 5.88 0.62 -13.31
C ARG A 307 5.99 1.99 -13.98
N LEU A 308 5.07 2.25 -14.90
CA LEU A 308 4.86 3.54 -15.56
C LEU A 308 3.44 4.02 -15.22
N LEU A 309 3.24 5.33 -15.24
CA LEU A 309 1.90 5.92 -15.23
C LEU A 309 1.20 5.64 -16.58
N LEU A 310 -0.12 5.82 -16.62
CA LEU A 310 -0.96 5.44 -17.77
C LEU A 310 -0.67 6.25 -19.05
N ASP A 311 0.02 7.40 -18.95
CA ASP A 311 0.54 8.18 -20.08
C ASP A 311 1.93 7.71 -20.57
N GLY A 312 2.50 6.68 -19.94
CA GLY A 312 3.85 6.19 -20.18
C GLY A 312 4.96 6.97 -19.47
N SER A 313 4.62 7.96 -18.62
CA SER A 313 5.59 8.66 -17.78
C SER A 313 6.01 7.83 -16.57
N ARG A 314 7.00 8.31 -15.79
CA ARG A 314 7.54 7.57 -14.64
C ARG A 314 6.76 7.89 -13.38
N GLN A 315 6.51 6.86 -12.58
CA GLN A 315 6.12 7.01 -11.19
C GLN A 315 7.40 7.09 -10.34
N ASP A 316 7.78 8.30 -9.91
CA ASP A 316 8.96 8.50 -9.06
C ASP A 316 8.64 8.19 -7.59
N VAL A 317 9.54 7.45 -6.92
CA VAL A 317 9.38 6.97 -5.53
C VAL A 317 9.23 8.14 -4.57
N PHE A 318 8.13 8.22 -3.83
CA PHE A 318 7.93 9.26 -2.81
C PHE A 318 8.41 8.81 -1.43
N SER A 319 9.18 9.66 -0.75
CA SER A 319 9.81 9.29 0.53
C SER A 319 9.63 10.37 1.59
N TYR A 320 9.66 10.01 2.86
CA TYR A 320 9.70 11.00 3.95
C TYR A 320 10.48 10.49 5.15
N VAL A 321 11.30 11.36 5.74
CA VAL A 321 12.14 11.01 6.88
C VAL A 321 11.42 11.26 8.21
N GLU A 322 11.70 10.40 9.19
CA GLU A 322 11.43 10.68 10.59
C GLU A 322 12.70 11.28 11.24
N VAL A 323 12.56 12.51 11.72
CA VAL A 323 13.61 13.28 12.40
C VAL A 323 12.97 13.86 13.64
N PHE A 324 13.15 13.22 14.80
CA PHE A 324 12.52 13.67 16.05
C PHE A 324 13.15 14.97 16.57
N ASP A 325 12.65 16.09 16.06
CA ASP A 325 13.02 17.46 16.43
C ASP A 325 11.85 18.43 16.22
N SER A 326 11.81 19.56 16.95
CA SER A 326 10.78 20.59 16.78
C SER A 326 11.25 21.80 15.96
N ASN A 327 12.51 21.85 15.54
CA ASN A 327 13.07 22.94 14.76
C ASN A 327 12.76 22.76 13.26
N ALA A 328 11.72 23.43 12.77
CA ALA A 328 11.32 23.39 11.36
C ALA A 328 12.48 23.65 10.38
N SER A 329 13.37 24.61 10.65
CA SER A 329 14.52 24.90 9.79
C SER A 329 15.59 23.81 9.79
N TYR A 330 15.62 22.94 10.80
CA TYR A 330 16.46 21.73 10.80
C TYR A 330 15.77 20.60 10.02
N LEU A 331 14.47 20.35 10.25
CA LEU A 331 13.67 19.37 9.50
C LEU A 331 13.71 19.64 7.99
N GLN A 332 13.63 20.92 7.59
CA GLN A 332 13.75 21.36 6.19
C GLN A 332 15.09 20.98 5.53
N THR A 333 16.19 20.80 6.27
CA THR A 333 17.47 20.37 5.66
C THR A 333 17.43 18.96 5.09
N PHE A 334 16.46 18.15 5.51
CA PHE A 334 16.22 16.82 5.00
C PHE A 334 15.31 16.80 3.76
N VAL A 335 14.63 17.90 3.41
CA VAL A 335 13.71 17.95 2.26
C VAL A 335 14.49 18.05 0.94
N ARG A 336 14.06 17.27 -0.06
CA ARG A 336 14.61 17.28 -1.42
C ARG A 336 13.51 16.95 -2.43
N LYS A 337 13.09 17.96 -3.20
CA LYS A 337 12.08 17.84 -4.27
C LYS A 337 12.67 18.47 -5.55
N ASP A 338 13.67 17.81 -6.14
CA ASP A 338 14.51 18.36 -7.23
C ASP A 338 14.67 17.45 -8.46
N ILE A 339 13.81 16.42 -8.61
CA ILE A 339 13.70 15.64 -9.86
C ILE A 339 13.27 16.55 -11.02
N ASN A 340 14.00 16.45 -12.14
CA ASN A 340 13.66 17.11 -13.40
C ASN A 340 13.41 16.07 -14.51
N PRO A 341 12.14 15.78 -14.86
CA PRO A 341 11.80 14.83 -15.92
C PRO A 341 12.38 15.16 -17.30
N SER A 342 12.72 16.43 -17.56
CA SER A 342 13.37 16.86 -18.82
C SER A 342 14.89 16.62 -18.85
N ASN A 343 15.50 16.19 -17.74
CA ASN A 343 16.91 15.83 -17.66
C ASN A 343 17.12 14.47 -16.94
N PRO A 344 16.66 13.35 -17.52
CA PRO A 344 16.69 12.03 -16.88
C PRO A 344 18.10 11.43 -16.70
N GLY A 345 19.15 12.14 -17.11
CA GLY A 345 20.56 11.80 -16.88
C GLY A 345 21.15 12.44 -15.62
N THR A 346 20.38 13.24 -14.88
CA THR A 346 20.77 13.81 -13.58
C THR A 346 19.73 13.40 -12.53
N ALA A 347 20.20 12.80 -11.44
CA ALA A 347 19.34 12.37 -10.35
C ALA A 347 18.80 13.57 -9.55
N GLY A 348 17.63 13.35 -8.98
CA GLY A 348 16.98 14.25 -8.01
C GLY A 348 16.25 13.42 -6.96
N GLY A 349 15.93 14.03 -5.83
CA GLY A 349 15.09 13.41 -4.80
C GLY A 349 13.63 13.81 -4.91
N ASN A 350 12.76 12.94 -4.41
CA ASN A 350 11.34 13.18 -4.14
C ASN A 350 11.05 12.79 -2.68
N ARG A 351 11.66 13.56 -1.77
CA ARG A 351 11.79 13.23 -0.34
C ARG A 351 11.43 14.43 0.54
N ASP A 352 10.64 14.16 1.57
CA ASP A 352 10.10 15.12 2.53
C ASP A 352 10.52 14.75 3.97
N ALA A 353 9.98 15.42 4.99
CA ALA A 353 10.11 15.01 6.39
C ALA A 353 8.76 15.03 7.12
N LEU A 354 8.62 14.22 8.18
CA LEU A 354 7.49 14.34 9.12
C LEU A 354 7.53 15.69 9.84
N ASP A 355 6.44 16.45 9.80
CA ASP A 355 6.36 17.79 10.39
C ASP A 355 6.17 17.74 11.91
N PHE A 356 7.23 17.34 12.61
CA PHE A 356 7.29 17.30 14.07
C PHE A 356 7.15 18.69 14.73
N ALA A 357 7.42 19.77 13.99
CA ALA A 357 7.19 21.13 14.47
C ALA A 357 5.68 21.44 14.56
N CYS A 358 4.91 21.14 13.50
CA CYS A 358 3.45 21.21 13.51
C CYS A 358 2.82 20.24 14.53
N PHE A 359 3.28 18.99 14.58
CA PHE A 359 2.80 17.98 15.53
C PHE A 359 2.94 18.45 16.99
N ASN A 360 4.14 18.88 17.41
CA ASN A 360 4.36 19.35 18.78
C ASN A 360 3.61 20.65 19.08
N ALA A 361 3.43 21.52 18.09
CA ALA A 361 2.60 22.71 18.23
C ALA A 361 1.10 22.35 18.40
N MET A 362 0.57 21.37 17.65
CA MET A 362 -0.79 20.85 17.84
C MET A 362 -0.96 20.22 19.22
N LYS A 363 -0.05 19.31 19.62
CA LYS A 363 -0.03 18.66 20.94
C LYS A 363 -0.07 19.68 22.10
N THR A 364 0.60 20.83 21.93
CA THR A 364 0.66 21.91 22.92
C THR A 364 -0.54 22.87 22.90
N ASN A 365 -1.13 23.15 21.72
CA ASN A 365 -2.14 24.20 21.53
C ASN A 365 -3.56 23.68 21.22
N LEU A 366 -3.75 22.36 21.13
CA LEU A 366 -5.04 21.66 21.05
C LEU A 366 -5.21 20.73 22.28
N SER A 367 -4.89 21.25 23.45
CA SER A 367 -4.93 20.55 24.75
C SER A 367 -6.32 20.60 25.40
N GLY A 368 -6.54 19.81 26.46
CA GLY A 368 -7.73 19.93 27.31
C GLY A 368 -7.82 21.24 28.10
N ASN A 369 -6.73 22.02 28.16
CA ASN A 369 -6.72 23.36 28.77
C ASN A 369 -6.99 24.44 27.72
N GLY A 370 -8.27 24.69 27.43
CA GLY A 370 -8.71 25.73 26.49
C GLY A 370 -8.20 27.16 26.81
N TYR A 371 -7.70 27.43 28.02
CA TYR A 371 -7.06 28.72 28.34
C TYR A 371 -5.59 28.81 27.87
N GLN A 372 -4.90 27.69 27.67
CA GLN A 372 -3.55 27.64 27.11
C GLN A 372 -3.57 27.68 25.57
N ASN A 373 -4.53 26.98 24.97
CA ASN A 373 -4.67 26.78 23.53
C ASN A 373 -4.60 28.11 22.73
N ASN A 374 -3.85 28.12 21.62
CA ASN A 374 -3.59 29.30 20.80
C ASN A 374 -3.24 28.95 19.35
N TRP A 375 -4.07 29.36 18.37
CA TRP A 375 -3.81 29.10 16.95
C TRP A 375 -2.56 29.82 16.40
N TYR A 376 -2.22 31.02 16.90
CA TYR A 376 -1.03 31.75 16.43
C TYR A 376 0.28 30.98 16.69
N ASN A 377 0.32 30.15 17.75
CA ASN A 377 1.47 29.29 18.08
C ASN A 377 1.54 28.04 17.21
N MET A 378 0.50 27.76 16.40
CA MET A 378 0.29 26.47 15.74
C MET A 378 0.34 26.60 14.22
N VAL A 379 -0.38 27.59 13.66
CA VAL A 379 -0.41 27.87 12.21
C VAL A 379 0.99 28.21 11.70
N TYR A 380 1.73 29.07 12.42
CA TYR A 380 3.07 29.50 12.04
C TYR A 380 4.19 28.54 12.46
N ALA A 381 3.88 27.37 13.04
CA ALA A 381 4.89 26.40 13.50
C ALA A 381 5.20 25.30 12.47
N SER A 382 4.36 25.11 11.45
CA SER A 382 4.54 24.07 10.42
C SER A 382 5.75 24.35 9.54
N MET A 383 6.44 23.29 9.12
CA MET A 383 7.51 23.35 8.11
C MET A 383 7.06 24.08 6.83
N ASP A 384 5.79 23.89 6.46
CA ASP A 384 5.05 24.44 5.31
C ASP A 384 4.72 25.94 5.44
N TYR A 385 4.97 26.55 6.59
CA TYR A 385 4.94 28.00 6.75
C TYR A 385 6.35 28.58 6.94
N GLN A 386 7.29 27.77 7.42
CA GLN A 386 8.63 28.24 7.80
C GLN A 386 9.63 28.28 6.65
N ASP A 387 9.32 27.73 5.47
CA ASP A 387 10.21 27.76 4.29
C ASP A 387 9.98 29.01 3.41
N ASP A 388 8.73 29.36 3.10
CA ASP A 388 8.40 30.51 2.23
C ASP A 388 7.38 31.52 2.79
N ASN A 389 6.74 31.23 3.95
CA ASN A 389 5.67 32.02 4.61
C ASN A 389 4.26 31.88 4.00
N ILE A 390 3.96 30.87 3.18
CA ILE A 390 2.60 30.51 2.73
C ILE A 390 2.34 29.01 2.83
N LEU A 391 1.20 28.61 3.44
CA LEU A 391 0.81 27.20 3.59
C LEU A 391 0.34 26.60 2.25
N ASN A 392 1.29 26.27 1.37
CA ASN A 392 1.04 25.86 -0.01
C ASN A 392 1.28 24.36 -0.28
N GLY A 393 1.87 23.61 0.66
CA GLY A 393 2.16 22.19 0.53
C GLY A 393 3.58 21.84 0.08
N SER A 394 4.46 22.83 -0.05
CA SER A 394 5.87 22.70 -0.42
C SER A 394 6.64 21.74 0.49
N SER A 395 6.29 21.67 1.78
CA SER A 395 7.16 21.12 2.82
C SER A 395 6.37 20.47 3.96
N GLY A 396 6.85 19.32 4.45
CA GLY A 396 6.32 18.64 5.62
C GLY A 396 5.15 17.70 5.35
N VAL A 397 5.30 16.46 5.79
CA VAL A 397 4.21 15.48 5.93
C VAL A 397 3.53 15.71 7.27
N LYS A 398 2.30 16.22 7.24
CA LYS A 398 1.56 16.69 8.42
C LYS A 398 0.79 15.54 9.09
N PHE A 399 0.95 15.34 10.41
CA PHE A 399 0.33 14.21 11.13
C PHE A 399 -0.11 14.61 12.55
N VAL A 400 -1.15 13.96 13.08
CA VAL A 400 -1.73 14.31 14.40
C VAL A 400 -1.16 13.47 15.54
N THR A 401 -0.83 12.21 15.27
CA THR A 401 -0.32 11.19 16.20
C THR A 401 0.34 10.10 15.35
N ASN A 402 1.26 9.32 15.91
CA ASN A 402 1.90 8.19 15.21
C ASN A 402 2.07 6.99 16.16
N HIS A 403 2.86 5.99 15.75
CA HIS A 403 3.10 4.78 16.52
C HIS A 403 3.99 4.91 17.76
N ASP A 404 4.69 6.04 17.93
CA ASP A 404 5.59 6.31 19.08
C ASP A 404 4.90 7.20 20.11
N GLU A 405 4.18 8.21 19.59
CA GLU A 405 3.86 9.43 20.31
C GLU A 405 2.38 9.78 20.24
N HIS A 406 1.83 10.09 21.42
CA HIS A 406 0.45 10.52 21.56
C HIS A 406 0.27 11.97 21.10
N GLY A 407 -0.78 12.19 20.30
CA GLY A 407 -1.10 13.47 19.68
C GLY A 407 -1.86 14.49 20.52
N ALA A 408 -2.56 15.38 19.83
CA ALA A 408 -3.43 16.39 20.42
C ALA A 408 -4.65 15.78 21.16
N TYR A 409 -5.09 16.47 22.22
CA TYR A 409 -6.30 16.10 22.98
C TYR A 409 -7.58 16.36 22.17
N LEU A 410 -7.64 17.47 21.42
CA LEU A 410 -8.68 17.71 20.42
C LEU A 410 -8.26 17.06 19.08
N SER A 411 -8.30 15.73 19.06
CA SER A 411 -7.80 14.89 17.97
C SER A 411 -8.57 15.13 16.66
N ASN A 412 -9.89 15.24 16.69
CA ASN A 412 -10.72 15.49 15.51
C ASN A 412 -10.50 16.91 14.98
N VAL A 413 -10.37 17.91 15.85
CA VAL A 413 -10.00 19.28 15.45
C VAL A 413 -8.63 19.30 14.79
N ALA A 414 -7.66 18.54 15.30
CA ALA A 414 -6.33 18.40 14.69
C ALA A 414 -6.37 17.67 13.33
N HIS A 415 -7.17 16.61 13.20
CA HIS A 415 -7.35 15.91 11.92
C HIS A 415 -8.06 16.80 10.88
N ALA A 416 -9.09 17.55 11.27
CA ALA A 416 -9.77 18.51 10.41
C ALA A 416 -8.85 19.68 9.98
N TYR A 417 -7.88 20.04 10.83
CA TYR A 417 -6.84 21.00 10.48
C TYR A 417 -5.88 20.46 9.42
N VAL A 418 -5.21 19.31 9.65
CA VAL A 418 -4.19 18.80 8.72
C VAL A 418 -4.76 18.20 7.43
N LEU A 419 -5.91 17.50 7.49
CA LEU A 419 -6.47 16.82 6.33
C LEU A 419 -7.02 17.79 5.28
N MET A 420 -7.33 19.05 5.63
CA MET A 420 -7.77 20.05 4.66
C MET A 420 -6.66 21.01 4.18
N GLN A 421 -5.45 20.94 4.75
CA GLN A 421 -4.31 21.72 4.27
C GLN A 421 -3.70 21.13 2.99
N PRO A 422 -3.06 21.98 2.15
CA PRO A 422 -2.17 21.54 1.08
C PRO A 422 -0.98 20.69 1.58
N GLY A 423 -0.31 20.04 0.62
CA GLY A 423 0.81 19.12 0.89
C GLY A 423 0.36 17.80 1.49
N ASN A 424 1.32 17.02 1.98
CA ASN A 424 1.11 15.64 2.44
C ASN A 424 0.49 15.57 3.85
N ALA A 425 -0.39 14.59 4.10
CA ALA A 425 -0.99 14.37 5.41
C ALA A 425 -1.19 12.87 5.73
N THR A 426 -0.97 12.50 7.00
CA THR A 426 -1.01 11.12 7.49
C THR A 426 -2.06 10.93 8.59
N VAL A 427 -2.85 9.85 8.48
CA VAL A 427 -3.68 9.28 9.56
C VAL A 427 -2.95 8.07 10.14
N TYR A 428 -2.91 7.96 11.46
CA TYR A 428 -2.41 6.77 12.14
C TYR A 428 -3.52 5.82 12.58
N PHE A 429 -3.45 4.57 12.11
CA PHE A 429 -4.30 3.46 12.50
C PHE A 429 -3.44 2.38 13.17
N ASN A 430 -3.74 2.09 14.44
CA ASN A 430 -3.33 0.86 15.09
C ASN A 430 -4.50 -0.11 14.99
N ALA A 431 -4.31 -1.20 14.26
CA ALA A 431 -5.34 -2.18 13.95
C ALA A 431 -5.62 -3.17 15.09
N LYS A 432 -4.64 -3.38 15.99
CA LYS A 432 -4.72 -4.25 17.17
C LYS A 432 -4.98 -5.74 16.87
N GLU A 433 -4.43 -6.26 15.77
CA GLU A 433 -4.47 -7.68 15.43
C GLU A 433 -3.70 -8.54 16.45
N PHE A 434 -2.59 -8.00 16.97
CA PHE A 434 -1.64 -8.71 17.82
C PHE A 434 -1.84 -8.39 19.31
N GLY A 435 -2.79 -7.53 19.66
CA GLY A 435 -3.35 -7.40 21.01
C GLY A 435 -3.67 -5.97 21.45
N ASP A 436 -4.66 -5.84 22.34
CA ASP A 436 -4.96 -4.57 23.02
C ASP A 436 -3.89 -4.21 24.07
N ASN A 437 -3.65 -2.90 24.25
CA ASN A 437 -2.78 -2.33 25.29
C ASN A 437 -1.30 -2.75 25.21
N ARG A 438 -0.77 -2.96 24.00
CA ARG A 438 0.69 -3.05 23.78
C ARG A 438 1.38 -1.75 24.21
N ASP A 439 2.54 -1.85 24.87
CA ASP A 439 3.37 -0.67 25.16
C ASP A 439 3.90 0.00 23.87
N PHE A 440 4.09 -0.78 22.81
CA PHE A 440 4.46 -0.35 21.46
C PHE A 440 3.94 -1.37 20.42
N PRO A 441 3.37 -0.93 19.28
CA PRO A 441 3.11 0.46 18.88
C PRO A 441 1.96 1.10 19.68
N LYS A 442 1.91 2.43 19.78
CA LYS A 442 0.87 3.17 20.53
C LYS A 442 -0.52 3.03 19.89
N ASP A 443 -1.57 3.28 20.68
CA ASP A 443 -2.96 3.36 20.22
C ASP A 443 -3.19 4.45 19.16
N GLY A 444 -4.05 4.17 18.17
CA GLY A 444 -4.34 5.04 17.02
C GLY A 444 -5.84 5.22 16.73
N ARG A 445 -6.19 5.75 15.55
CA ARG A 445 -7.57 6.05 15.13
C ARG A 445 -8.34 4.79 14.73
N GLY A 446 -9.12 4.24 15.66
CA GLY A 446 -10.02 3.11 15.38
C GLY A 446 -11.08 3.39 14.29
N ASP A 447 -11.40 4.66 14.04
CA ASP A 447 -12.36 5.09 13.00
C ASP A 447 -11.71 5.39 11.63
N ALA A 448 -10.42 5.08 11.44
CA ALA A 448 -9.69 5.36 10.20
C ALA A 448 -10.34 4.72 8.96
N LEU A 449 -10.86 3.50 9.08
CA LEU A 449 -11.52 2.75 8.00
C LEU A 449 -13.05 2.71 8.12
N GLY A 450 -13.64 3.51 9.01
CA GLY A 450 -15.09 3.69 9.08
C GLY A 450 -15.86 2.63 9.89
N GLY A 451 -17.11 2.39 9.48
CA GLY A 451 -17.98 1.35 10.03
C GLY A 451 -18.42 1.60 11.47
N VAL A 452 -18.53 0.51 12.24
CA VAL A 452 -19.04 0.53 13.63
C VAL A 452 -18.13 1.27 14.62
N TRP A 453 -16.87 1.54 14.24
CA TRP A 453 -15.92 2.28 15.07
C TRP A 453 -16.03 3.81 14.93
N GLY A 454 -16.88 4.29 14.02
CA GLY A 454 -17.12 5.70 13.73
C GLY A 454 -16.74 6.06 12.29
N SER A 455 -17.09 7.27 11.85
CA SER A 455 -16.86 7.72 10.46
C SER A 455 -16.12 9.06 10.36
N THR A 456 -15.61 9.61 11.47
CA THR A 456 -15.05 10.98 11.49
C THR A 456 -13.84 11.10 10.56
N ILE A 457 -12.88 10.17 10.64
CA ILE A 457 -11.73 10.18 9.75
C ILE A 457 -12.12 9.91 8.30
N THR A 458 -12.95 8.90 8.00
CA THR A 458 -13.37 8.61 6.62
C THR A 458 -14.14 9.78 5.99
N THR A 459 -14.94 10.50 6.77
CA THR A 459 -15.60 11.73 6.32
C THR A 459 -14.58 12.83 6.01
N LEU A 460 -13.58 13.07 6.88
CA LEU A 460 -12.53 14.06 6.62
C LEU A 460 -11.65 13.69 5.42
N THR A 461 -11.31 12.41 5.22
CA THR A 461 -10.60 11.92 4.02
C THR A 461 -11.44 12.14 2.75
N ASN A 462 -12.75 11.85 2.78
CA ASN A 462 -13.63 12.16 1.63
C ASN A 462 -13.70 13.67 1.35
N ILE A 463 -13.79 14.52 2.37
CA ILE A 463 -13.80 15.98 2.18
C ILE A 463 -12.45 16.46 1.61
N ARG A 464 -11.31 15.91 2.05
CA ARG A 464 -10.01 16.17 1.41
C ARG A 464 -10.01 15.78 -0.07
N ASN A 465 -10.48 14.58 -0.39
CA ASN A 465 -10.49 14.07 -1.77
C ASN A 465 -11.43 14.86 -2.70
N THR A 466 -12.54 15.39 -2.19
CA THR A 466 -13.56 16.11 -2.98
C THR A 466 -13.43 17.63 -2.96
N HIS A 467 -12.85 18.21 -1.89
CA HIS A 467 -12.78 19.67 -1.65
C HIS A 467 -11.41 20.18 -1.19
N GLY A 468 -10.39 19.32 -1.04
CA GLY A 468 -9.03 19.72 -0.70
C GLY A 468 -8.27 20.38 -1.85
N ARG A 469 -8.90 21.34 -2.56
CA ARG A 469 -8.34 21.97 -3.77
C ARG A 469 -8.48 23.50 -3.79
N GLY A 470 -7.56 24.17 -4.47
CA GLY A 470 -7.40 25.62 -4.52
C GLY A 470 -6.50 26.17 -3.42
N ASP A 471 -6.00 27.40 -3.61
CA ASP A 471 -5.12 28.12 -2.68
C ASP A 471 -5.55 28.02 -1.22
N TYR A 472 -4.60 27.90 -0.30
CA TYR A 472 -4.85 28.23 1.10
C TYR A 472 -5.02 29.76 1.27
N ARG A 473 -6.16 30.17 1.83
CA ARG A 473 -6.48 31.57 2.13
C ARG A 473 -6.93 31.70 3.59
N GLU A 474 -6.10 32.27 4.46
CA GLU A 474 -6.53 32.60 5.84
C GLU A 474 -7.70 33.58 5.79
N ARG A 475 -8.82 33.22 6.43
CA ARG A 475 -10.03 34.07 6.52
C ARG A 475 -10.26 34.62 7.92
N TRP A 476 -9.77 33.92 8.95
CA TRP A 476 -9.76 34.38 10.33
C TRP A 476 -8.65 33.70 11.13
N MET A 477 -7.94 34.46 11.96
CA MET A 477 -7.21 33.89 13.09
C MET A 477 -7.35 34.76 14.33
N SER A 478 -7.52 34.07 15.45
CA SER A 478 -7.55 34.57 16.81
C SER A 478 -7.00 33.47 17.72
N LYS A 479 -6.73 33.75 19.00
CA LYS A 479 -6.23 32.73 19.92
C LYS A 479 -7.16 31.51 19.96
N GLU A 480 -8.47 31.73 20.05
CA GLU A 480 -9.48 30.68 20.24
C GLU A 480 -9.98 30.04 18.92
N LEU A 481 -10.08 30.82 17.85
CA LEU A 481 -10.72 30.44 16.59
C LEU A 481 -9.80 30.68 15.39
N HIS A 482 -9.81 29.76 14.44
CA HIS A 482 -9.09 29.86 13.18
C HIS A 482 -9.95 29.34 12.02
N ALA A 483 -9.99 30.07 10.92
CA ALA A 483 -10.61 29.62 9.68
C ALA A 483 -9.75 29.98 8.47
N TYR A 484 -9.70 29.06 7.53
CA TYR A 484 -9.08 29.23 6.22
C TYR A 484 -10.02 28.68 5.14
N GLU A 485 -9.82 29.14 3.92
CA GLU A 485 -10.50 28.62 2.74
C GLU A 485 -9.49 27.91 1.85
N ARG A 486 -9.91 26.80 1.24
CA ARG A 486 -9.34 26.24 0.04
C ARG A 486 -10.09 26.91 -1.12
N SER A 487 -9.44 27.90 -1.74
CA SER A 487 -10.10 29.02 -2.44
C SER A 487 -11.11 28.54 -3.48
N GLY A 488 -12.36 28.99 -3.35
CA GLY A 488 -13.46 28.60 -4.23
C GLY A 488 -13.96 27.15 -4.09
N SER A 489 -13.43 26.36 -3.15
CA SER A 489 -13.82 24.96 -2.90
C SER A 489 -14.49 24.76 -1.53
N ALA A 490 -13.80 25.07 -0.42
CA ALA A 490 -14.35 24.91 0.93
C ALA A 490 -13.73 25.85 1.99
N ILE A 491 -14.52 26.22 3.00
CA ILE A 491 -14.11 26.96 4.20
C ILE A 491 -13.99 25.98 5.37
N VAL A 492 -12.81 25.91 5.97
CA VAL A 492 -12.52 25.14 7.18
C VAL A 492 -12.62 26.09 8.38
N MET A 493 -13.38 25.70 9.40
CA MET A 493 -13.61 26.51 10.61
C MET A 493 -13.33 25.70 11.86
N LEU A 494 -12.41 26.19 12.69
CA LEU A 494 -11.83 25.45 13.81
C LEU A 494 -11.86 26.27 15.11
N SER A 495 -12.14 25.58 16.21
CA SER A 495 -12.14 26.12 17.57
C SER A 495 -11.32 25.23 18.49
N ASN A 496 -10.38 25.82 19.21
CA ASN A 496 -9.59 25.11 20.24
C ASN A 496 -10.21 25.26 21.65
N ARG A 497 -11.41 25.86 21.74
CA ARG A 497 -12.15 26.10 22.98
C ARG A 497 -12.79 24.82 23.50
N THR A 498 -12.60 24.52 24.77
CA THR A 498 -13.18 23.33 25.42
C THR A 498 -14.59 23.55 26.00
N ASP A 499 -15.03 24.81 26.19
CA ASP A 499 -16.39 25.13 26.61
C ASP A 499 -17.45 24.91 25.51
N GLY A 500 -18.73 25.01 25.88
CA GLY A 500 -19.87 24.80 24.97
C GLY A 500 -20.40 26.08 24.30
N GLY A 501 -21.28 25.89 23.32
CA GLY A 501 -21.88 26.95 22.51
C GLY A 501 -21.09 27.29 21.24
N TYR A 502 -21.27 28.52 20.73
CA TYR A 502 -20.70 28.96 19.45
C TYR A 502 -20.17 30.40 19.48
N ASP A 503 -19.39 30.76 18.47
CA ASP A 503 -18.91 32.12 18.20
C ASP A 503 -19.28 32.58 16.78
N SER A 504 -20.14 33.61 16.64
CA SER A 504 -20.49 34.17 15.32
C SER A 504 -19.34 35.00 14.72
N ARG A 505 -19.13 34.90 13.40
CA ARG A 505 -18.23 35.77 12.61
C ARG A 505 -18.80 36.00 11.21
N THR A 506 -18.43 37.12 10.61
CA THR A 506 -18.54 37.35 9.16
C THR A 506 -17.16 37.12 8.54
N LEU A 507 -17.03 36.18 7.61
CA LEU A 507 -15.78 35.87 6.92
C LEU A 507 -15.80 36.44 5.50
N ARG A 508 -14.68 37.02 5.04
CA ARG A 508 -14.47 37.29 3.61
C ARG A 508 -14.16 35.96 2.91
N VAL A 509 -14.63 35.79 1.69
CA VAL A 509 -14.43 34.56 0.88
C VAL A 509 -14.17 34.90 -0.58
N ASP A 510 -13.66 33.95 -1.37
CA ASP A 510 -13.47 34.14 -2.82
C ASP A 510 -14.65 33.57 -3.66
N PHE A 511 -15.58 32.84 -3.03
CA PHE A 511 -16.83 32.40 -3.67
C PHE A 511 -17.67 33.56 -4.22
N SER A 512 -18.43 33.32 -5.29
CA SER A 512 -19.35 34.30 -5.87
C SER A 512 -20.51 34.68 -4.94
N PRO A 513 -21.00 35.94 -4.96
CA PRO A 513 -22.25 36.29 -4.29
C PRO A 513 -23.42 35.45 -4.78
N ASN A 514 -24.30 35.04 -3.86
CA ASN A 514 -25.39 34.08 -4.06
C ASN A 514 -24.99 32.59 -4.09
N THR A 515 -23.70 32.22 -4.07
CA THR A 515 -23.29 30.84 -3.78
C THR A 515 -23.87 30.37 -2.44
N ARG A 516 -24.21 29.08 -2.36
CA ARG A 516 -24.64 28.41 -1.13
C ARG A 516 -23.60 27.36 -0.77
N LEU A 517 -23.22 27.32 0.50
CA LEU A 517 -22.28 26.34 1.01
C LEU A 517 -22.99 25.44 2.01
N THR A 518 -22.74 24.15 1.92
CA THR A 518 -23.31 23.11 2.80
C THR A 518 -22.24 22.62 3.76
N GLU A 519 -22.62 22.36 5.00
CA GLU A 519 -21.73 21.80 6.02
C GLU A 519 -21.50 20.31 5.74
N LEU A 520 -20.24 19.90 5.61
CA LEU A 520 -19.83 18.61 5.05
C LEU A 520 -19.50 17.55 6.11
N THR A 521 -19.22 17.95 7.36
CA THR A 521 -18.82 17.03 8.44
C THR A 521 -20.00 16.48 9.24
N GLY A 522 -21.16 17.11 9.12
CA GLY A 522 -22.35 16.82 9.93
C GLY A 522 -22.31 17.44 11.34
N ASN A 523 -21.22 18.09 11.74
CA ASN A 523 -21.08 18.68 13.08
C ASN A 523 -21.99 19.88 13.34
N HIS A 524 -22.60 20.52 12.34
CA HIS A 524 -23.64 21.53 12.59
C HIS A 524 -24.76 20.98 13.51
N SER A 525 -25.05 19.68 13.43
CA SER A 525 -26.07 19.00 14.26
C SER A 525 -25.74 18.94 15.76
N LYS A 526 -24.48 19.20 16.16
CA LYS A 526 -24.00 19.10 17.55
C LYS A 526 -24.42 20.29 18.42
N ASP A 527 -24.71 21.43 17.81
CA ASP A 527 -25.27 22.62 18.46
C ASP A 527 -26.39 23.18 17.56
N GLY A 528 -27.63 23.10 18.04
CA GLY A 528 -28.82 23.43 17.25
C GLY A 528 -28.96 24.91 16.82
N ALA A 529 -27.94 25.75 17.04
CA ALA A 529 -27.86 27.10 16.50
C ALA A 529 -26.93 27.22 15.27
N VAL A 530 -26.15 26.20 14.91
CA VAL A 530 -25.30 26.18 13.70
C VAL A 530 -26.12 25.78 12.48
N SER A 531 -26.08 26.57 11.41
CA SER A 531 -26.82 26.30 10.18
C SER A 531 -26.08 25.28 9.30
N GLU A 532 -26.78 24.26 8.80
CA GLU A 532 -26.25 23.33 7.80
C GLU A 532 -25.91 24.03 6.47
N VAL A 533 -26.72 25.03 6.07
CA VAL A 533 -26.52 25.78 4.82
C VAL A 533 -26.28 27.25 5.13
N VAL A 534 -25.20 27.82 4.57
CA VAL A 534 -24.85 29.24 4.66
C VAL A 534 -24.86 29.90 3.28
N SER A 535 -24.97 31.24 3.26
CA SER A 535 -25.23 32.03 2.06
C SER A 535 -24.16 33.09 1.85
N VAL A 536 -23.46 33.03 0.71
CA VAL A 536 -22.50 34.06 0.31
C VAL A 536 -23.26 35.31 -0.17
N PHE A 537 -22.85 36.48 0.29
CA PHE A 537 -23.39 37.80 -0.05
C PHE A 537 -22.27 38.78 -0.43
N GLN A 538 -22.62 39.87 -1.12
CA GLN A 538 -21.65 40.92 -1.46
C GLN A 538 -21.65 42.02 -0.38
N GLY A 539 -20.45 42.41 0.06
CA GLY A 539 -20.23 43.52 0.99
C GLY A 539 -20.20 44.88 0.28
N ASN A 540 -20.30 45.95 1.08
CA ASN A 540 -20.32 47.34 0.59
C ASN A 540 -19.00 47.80 -0.06
N ASP A 541 -17.93 47.05 0.08
CA ASP A 541 -16.62 47.26 -0.56
C ASP A 541 -16.46 46.46 -1.88
N GLY A 542 -17.49 45.68 -2.26
CA GLY A 542 -17.52 44.83 -3.45
C GLY A 542 -17.05 43.39 -3.25
N ASN A 543 -16.47 43.03 -2.09
CA ASN A 543 -16.00 41.68 -1.80
C ASN A 543 -17.14 40.71 -1.43
N SER A 544 -16.89 39.41 -1.54
CA SER A 544 -17.80 38.37 -1.04
C SER A 544 -17.58 38.06 0.43
N TYR A 545 -18.68 37.81 1.14
CA TYR A 545 -18.72 37.48 2.56
C TYR A 545 -19.73 36.38 2.88
N VAL A 546 -19.56 35.74 4.03
CA VAL A 546 -20.51 34.77 4.60
C VAL A 546 -20.60 34.94 6.12
N ASP A 547 -21.81 34.90 6.67
CA ASP A 547 -22.06 34.89 8.10
C ASP A 547 -22.11 33.44 8.62
N VAL A 548 -21.27 33.13 9.60
CA VAL A 548 -21.04 31.78 10.10
C VAL A 548 -20.94 31.73 11.62
N LYS A 549 -21.00 30.52 12.19
CA LYS A 549 -20.82 30.25 13.63
C LYS A 549 -19.76 29.17 13.81
N PHE A 550 -18.70 29.47 14.54
CA PHE A 550 -17.73 28.47 14.98
C PHE A 550 -18.36 27.65 16.11
N LEU A 551 -18.44 26.34 15.92
CA LEU A 551 -18.81 25.39 16.97
C LEU A 551 -17.67 25.26 17.98
N ARG A 552 -17.96 25.26 19.28
CA ARG A 552 -17.00 24.96 20.35
C ARG A 552 -17.06 23.49 20.75
N ASN A 553 -15.98 22.98 21.36
CA ASN A 553 -15.83 21.54 21.59
C ASN A 553 -16.77 20.98 22.66
N ASN A 554 -17.20 21.75 23.67
CA ASN A 554 -18.02 21.26 24.78
C ASN A 554 -17.45 19.96 25.45
N ASN A 555 -16.11 19.83 25.48
CA ASN A 555 -15.34 18.63 25.85
C ASN A 555 -15.60 17.35 25.00
N ASN A 556 -16.27 17.46 23.85
CA ASN A 556 -16.61 16.36 22.94
C ASN A 556 -15.73 16.27 21.68
N ASP A 557 -14.67 17.09 21.55
CA ASP A 557 -13.79 17.13 20.36
C ASP A 557 -14.58 17.27 19.02
N GLN A 558 -15.49 18.24 19.01
CA GLN A 558 -16.44 18.54 17.93
C GLN A 558 -16.25 19.94 17.33
N GLY A 559 -15.20 20.68 17.74
CA GLY A 559 -14.99 22.10 17.44
C GLY A 559 -14.49 22.39 16.03
N TYR A 560 -14.98 21.65 15.04
CA TYR A 560 -14.62 21.79 13.63
C TYR A 560 -15.88 21.70 12.76
N LEU A 561 -15.94 22.55 11.73
CA LEU A 561 -16.96 22.57 10.68
C LEU A 561 -16.24 22.79 9.35
N ILE A 562 -16.74 22.19 8.26
CA ILE A 562 -16.23 22.46 6.90
C ILE A 562 -17.42 22.76 5.99
N TYR A 563 -17.46 23.96 5.41
CA TYR A 563 -18.51 24.39 4.49
C TYR A 563 -17.98 24.40 3.06
N GLY A 564 -18.53 23.57 2.17
CA GLY A 564 -18.14 23.50 0.76
C GLY A 564 -19.31 23.64 -0.21
N LEU A 565 -19.01 23.62 -1.51
CA LEU A 565 -20.03 23.52 -2.55
C LEU A 565 -20.82 22.21 -2.42
N ALA A 566 -22.07 22.17 -2.87
CA ALA A 566 -22.80 20.90 -2.93
C ALA A 566 -22.25 20.03 -4.07
N LYS A 567 -22.00 18.76 -3.75
CA LYS A 567 -21.63 17.69 -4.70
C LYS A 567 -22.89 17.08 -5.35
N PRO A 568 -22.76 16.43 -6.52
CA PRO A 568 -23.78 15.51 -7.03
C PRO A 568 -24.16 14.41 -6.05
N ARG A 569 -25.40 13.92 -6.17
CA ARG A 569 -25.98 12.95 -5.23
C ARG A 569 -26.67 11.82 -5.96
N SER A 570 -26.58 10.62 -5.39
CA SER A 570 -27.42 9.47 -5.71
C SER A 570 -27.82 8.78 -4.41
N SER A 571 -29.10 8.40 -4.27
CA SER A 571 -29.57 7.62 -3.12
C SER A 571 -29.34 6.11 -3.25
N LEU A 572 -28.89 5.64 -4.43
CA LEU A 572 -28.62 4.23 -4.72
C LEU A 572 -27.11 3.97 -4.94
N GLY A 573 -26.35 5.01 -5.27
CA GLY A 573 -24.92 4.89 -5.59
C GLY A 573 -24.73 4.18 -6.93
N VAL A 574 -23.77 3.25 -6.99
CA VAL A 574 -23.54 2.43 -8.19
C VAL A 574 -24.51 1.25 -8.22
N GLU A 575 -25.31 1.17 -9.27
CA GLU A 575 -26.24 0.07 -9.55
C GLU A 575 -25.56 -0.90 -10.53
N LEU A 576 -25.59 -2.21 -10.21
CA LEU A 576 -24.90 -3.28 -10.95
C LEU A 576 -25.91 -4.32 -11.46
N THR A 577 -25.80 -4.77 -12.72
CA THR A 577 -26.52 -5.96 -13.22
C THR A 577 -25.68 -7.23 -13.02
N ASN A 578 -26.26 -8.40 -13.29
CA ASN A 578 -25.61 -9.72 -13.24
C ASN A 578 -24.88 -10.12 -11.92
N VAL A 579 -25.21 -9.45 -10.81
CA VAL A 579 -24.75 -9.84 -9.47
C VAL A 579 -25.42 -11.16 -9.06
N SER A 580 -24.61 -12.22 -8.89
CA SER A 580 -25.09 -13.56 -8.52
C SER A 580 -25.40 -13.68 -7.03
N GLN A 581 -24.56 -13.05 -6.20
CA GLN A 581 -24.71 -12.95 -4.74
C GLN A 581 -23.96 -11.73 -4.20
N VAL A 582 -24.21 -11.37 -2.93
CA VAL A 582 -23.50 -10.31 -2.22
C VAL A 582 -22.86 -10.89 -0.95
N LEU A 583 -21.53 -10.82 -0.86
CA LEU A 583 -20.76 -11.28 0.30
C LEU A 583 -20.65 -10.12 1.30
N ALA A 584 -21.61 -10.06 2.22
CA ALA A 584 -21.80 -8.94 3.14
C ALA A 584 -20.60 -8.67 4.07
N GLY A 585 -20.35 -7.38 4.35
CA GLY A 585 -19.31 -6.91 5.25
C GLY A 585 -19.66 -6.97 6.75
N GLY A 586 -18.64 -7.05 7.59
CA GLY A 586 -18.71 -7.35 9.03
C GLY A 586 -19.13 -6.21 9.97
N ASN A 587 -20.17 -5.44 9.64
CA ASN A 587 -20.58 -4.21 10.36
C ASN A 587 -21.36 -4.44 11.69
N THR A 588 -20.96 -5.40 12.53
CA THR A 588 -21.64 -5.68 13.82
C THR A 588 -20.72 -6.03 14.99
N ASP A 589 -19.46 -6.42 14.74
CA ASP A 589 -18.49 -6.77 15.77
C ASP A 589 -17.60 -5.56 16.07
N THR A 590 -17.70 -5.01 17.28
CA THR A 590 -16.98 -3.79 17.67
C THR A 590 -15.61 -4.08 18.31
N SER A 591 -15.16 -5.33 18.36
CA SER A 591 -13.87 -5.69 18.98
C SER A 591 -12.66 -5.14 18.22
N SER A 592 -11.55 -4.93 18.93
CA SER A 592 -10.29 -4.45 18.34
C SER A 592 -9.80 -5.40 17.23
N TYR A 593 -9.79 -6.70 17.50
CA TYR A 593 -9.41 -7.73 16.52
C TYR A 593 -10.34 -7.79 15.30
N ALA A 594 -11.64 -7.45 15.45
CA ALA A 594 -12.53 -7.30 14.30
C ALA A 594 -12.17 -6.08 13.45
N ASN A 595 -11.67 -4.99 14.05
CA ASN A 595 -11.14 -3.85 13.31
C ASN A 595 -9.83 -4.19 12.57
N ALA A 596 -8.98 -5.06 13.11
CA ALA A 596 -7.86 -5.57 12.32
C ALA A 596 -8.34 -6.36 11.09
N THR A 597 -9.20 -7.36 11.31
CA THR A 597 -9.33 -8.50 10.38
C THR A 597 -10.58 -8.49 9.49
N LYS A 598 -11.65 -7.76 9.83
CA LYS A 598 -12.95 -7.87 9.14
C LYS A 598 -13.17 -6.74 8.15
N ARG A 599 -13.33 -7.10 6.88
CA ARG A 599 -13.83 -6.22 5.81
C ARG A 599 -15.22 -5.67 6.18
N LEU A 600 -15.42 -4.37 6.02
CA LEU A 600 -16.68 -3.67 6.22
C LEU A 600 -17.49 -3.53 4.94
N ALA A 601 -16.83 -3.49 3.78
CA ALA A 601 -17.49 -3.42 2.48
C ALA A 601 -18.15 -4.75 2.07
N ASP A 602 -19.29 -4.64 1.38
CA ASP A 602 -19.95 -5.74 0.68
C ASP A 602 -19.27 -5.99 -0.68
N LEU A 603 -18.97 -7.26 -1.00
CA LEU A 603 -18.57 -7.63 -2.37
C LEU A 603 -19.77 -8.04 -3.20
N HIS A 604 -19.84 -7.54 -4.42
CA HIS A 604 -20.86 -7.93 -5.40
C HIS A 604 -20.26 -8.97 -6.34
N VAL A 605 -20.72 -10.21 -6.29
CA VAL A 605 -20.11 -11.31 -7.06
C VAL A 605 -20.67 -11.33 -8.48
N ILE A 606 -19.81 -11.34 -9.49
CA ILE A 606 -20.16 -11.43 -10.92
C ILE A 606 -19.63 -12.75 -11.48
N THR A 607 -20.56 -13.59 -11.94
CA THR A 607 -20.24 -14.90 -12.57
C THR A 607 -20.55 -14.93 -14.08
N GLY A 608 -21.12 -13.84 -14.62
CA GLY A 608 -21.38 -13.67 -16.04
C GLY A 608 -20.17 -13.08 -16.79
N ASN A 609 -20.11 -13.27 -18.11
CA ASN A 609 -19.06 -12.69 -18.96
C ASN A 609 -19.15 -11.15 -19.11
N SER A 610 -20.22 -10.52 -18.65
CA SER A 610 -20.36 -9.07 -18.62
C SER A 610 -21.36 -8.62 -17.56
N PHE A 611 -21.31 -7.34 -17.19
CA PHE A 611 -22.26 -6.69 -16.31
C PHE A 611 -22.36 -5.21 -16.65
N ASP A 612 -23.50 -4.58 -16.35
CA ASP A 612 -23.67 -3.14 -16.50
C ASP A 612 -23.38 -2.44 -15.17
N ALA A 613 -22.58 -1.38 -15.21
CA ALA A 613 -22.37 -0.45 -14.11
C ALA A 613 -23.08 0.87 -14.42
N SER A 614 -23.95 1.33 -13.52
CA SER A 614 -24.77 2.53 -13.74
C SER A 614 -24.87 3.43 -12.52
N LEU A 615 -25.13 4.72 -12.77
CA LEU A 615 -25.33 5.75 -11.75
C LEU A 615 -26.52 6.63 -12.11
N SER A 616 -27.50 6.65 -11.22
CA SER A 616 -28.67 7.55 -11.28
C SER A 616 -28.44 8.77 -10.37
N THR A 617 -28.11 9.95 -10.90
CA THR A 617 -27.96 11.18 -10.09
C THR A 617 -29.28 11.92 -9.92
N GLN A 618 -29.41 12.67 -8.83
CA GLN A 618 -30.66 13.26 -8.37
C GLN A 618 -30.57 14.77 -8.18
N LYS A 619 -31.64 15.47 -8.57
CA LYS A 619 -31.84 16.92 -8.39
C LYS A 619 -31.45 17.40 -6.99
N ALA A 620 -30.47 18.29 -6.90
CA ALA A 620 -29.78 18.63 -5.67
C ALA A 620 -30.49 19.74 -4.86
N PHE A 621 -31.34 19.33 -3.92
CA PHE A 621 -31.87 20.23 -2.89
C PHE A 621 -30.98 20.29 -1.64
N LEU A 622 -30.66 21.50 -1.18
CA LEU A 622 -30.00 21.76 0.10
C LEU A 622 -31.03 21.77 1.23
N ALA A 623 -30.60 21.60 2.49
CA ALA A 623 -31.51 21.47 3.64
C ALA A 623 -32.40 22.70 3.91
N ASN A 624 -32.06 23.87 3.36
CA ASN A 624 -32.92 25.07 3.40
C ASN A 624 -33.95 25.14 2.26
N GLY A 625 -34.08 24.09 1.43
CA GLY A 625 -34.99 24.02 0.29
C GLY A 625 -34.47 24.69 -0.99
N TYR A 626 -33.23 25.21 -1.00
CA TYR A 626 -32.62 25.74 -2.22
C TYR A 626 -32.26 24.61 -3.19
N HIS A 627 -32.62 24.75 -4.47
CA HIS A 627 -32.14 23.88 -5.53
C HIS A 627 -30.82 24.43 -6.07
N ASP A 628 -29.73 23.70 -5.85
CA ASP A 628 -28.39 24.04 -6.29
C ASP A 628 -28.12 23.37 -7.65
N HIS A 629 -28.53 24.03 -8.73
CA HIS A 629 -28.58 23.45 -10.09
C HIS A 629 -27.25 22.83 -10.54
N ASP A 630 -26.12 23.47 -10.23
CA ASP A 630 -24.80 22.95 -10.59
C ASP A 630 -24.53 21.55 -10.00
N ALA A 631 -25.11 21.28 -8.82
CA ALA A 631 -24.99 20.01 -8.12
C ALA A 631 -25.95 18.93 -8.63
N ASP A 632 -26.79 19.19 -9.63
CA ASP A 632 -27.49 18.14 -10.38
C ASP A 632 -26.49 17.29 -11.22
N GLY A 633 -25.33 17.90 -11.56
CA GLY A 633 -24.15 17.30 -12.16
C GLY A 633 -24.14 17.28 -13.69
N ASP A 634 -23.06 17.75 -14.30
CA ASP A 634 -22.93 17.93 -15.77
C ASP A 634 -22.03 16.91 -16.47
N GLN A 635 -21.22 16.15 -15.73
CA GLN A 635 -20.42 15.03 -16.25
C GLN A 635 -20.32 13.91 -15.21
N ALA A 636 -20.21 12.67 -15.68
CA ALA A 636 -19.64 11.57 -14.91
C ALA A 636 -18.67 10.74 -15.76
N ILE A 637 -17.77 10.03 -15.09
CA ILE A 637 -16.73 9.15 -15.64
C ILE A 637 -16.60 7.89 -14.76
N ILE A 638 -16.09 6.79 -15.32
CA ILE A 638 -16.07 5.47 -14.66
C ILE A 638 -14.66 4.87 -14.66
N LYS A 639 -14.26 4.25 -13.55
CA LYS A 639 -12.97 3.55 -13.41
C LYS A 639 -13.18 2.23 -12.68
N ILE A 640 -12.53 1.18 -13.15
CA ILE A 640 -12.26 -0.01 -12.34
C ILE A 640 -10.76 -0.11 -12.09
N ASP A 641 -10.41 -0.54 -10.88
CA ASP A 641 -9.05 -0.65 -10.34
C ASP A 641 -8.22 0.65 -10.52
N GLY A 642 -6.91 0.53 -10.80
CA GLY A 642 -6.03 1.67 -11.09
C GLY A 642 -6.40 2.43 -12.37
N GLY A 643 -7.12 1.77 -13.30
CA GLY A 643 -7.56 2.30 -14.59
C GLY A 643 -7.22 1.34 -15.72
N ILE A 644 -8.27 0.86 -16.41
CA ILE A 644 -8.18 0.00 -17.60
C ILE A 644 -9.22 0.46 -18.65
N ASP A 645 -9.05 0.06 -19.91
CA ASP A 645 -10.06 0.24 -20.95
C ASP A 645 -11.38 -0.47 -20.57
N LEU A 646 -12.47 0.29 -20.48
CA LEU A 646 -13.84 -0.21 -20.27
C LEU A 646 -14.77 0.08 -21.45
N ASN A 647 -14.27 0.68 -22.52
CA ASN A 647 -15.07 1.19 -23.63
C ASN A 647 -14.70 0.57 -25.01
N GLY A 648 -13.58 -0.16 -25.08
CA GLY A 648 -13.12 -0.94 -26.22
C GLY A 648 -12.26 -0.15 -27.21
N ASN A 649 -11.68 0.98 -26.81
CA ASN A 649 -10.85 1.82 -27.67
C ASN A 649 -9.34 1.47 -27.64
N SER A 650 -8.96 0.48 -26.81
CA SER A 650 -7.60 -0.04 -26.59
C SER A 650 -6.63 0.89 -25.85
N VAL A 651 -7.12 1.95 -25.20
CA VAL A 651 -6.38 2.81 -24.26
C VAL A 651 -7.25 3.16 -23.05
N VAL A 652 -6.66 3.85 -22.06
CA VAL A 652 -7.45 4.60 -21.07
C VAL A 652 -7.72 6.01 -21.62
N ASP A 653 -8.92 6.53 -21.45
CA ASP A 653 -9.32 7.85 -21.98
C ASP A 653 -8.59 9.01 -21.29
N ASN A 654 -8.50 8.95 -19.95
CA ASN A 654 -7.98 10.05 -19.13
C ASN A 654 -6.66 9.66 -18.45
N VAL A 655 -5.55 9.77 -19.17
CA VAL A 655 -4.22 9.33 -18.69
C VAL A 655 -3.35 10.44 -18.09
N ALA A 656 -3.76 11.71 -18.13
CA ALA A 656 -2.94 12.83 -17.66
C ALA A 656 -2.73 12.79 -16.13
N PRO A 657 -1.49 12.65 -15.62
CA PRO A 657 -1.23 12.59 -14.18
C PRO A 657 -1.70 13.83 -13.42
N ASN A 658 -1.95 13.67 -12.12
CA ASN A 658 -2.45 14.70 -11.18
C ASN A 658 -3.82 15.32 -11.52
N THR A 659 -4.45 14.97 -12.64
CA THR A 659 -5.83 15.37 -12.95
C THR A 659 -6.85 14.58 -12.11
N THR A 660 -8.04 15.13 -11.92
CA THR A 660 -9.11 14.41 -11.20
C THR A 660 -9.71 13.28 -12.02
N SER A 661 -9.47 13.22 -13.34
CA SER A 661 -9.93 12.12 -14.20
C SER A 661 -8.88 11.02 -14.40
N TYR A 662 -7.70 11.08 -13.78
CA TYR A 662 -6.63 10.10 -14.00
C TYR A 662 -7.05 8.63 -13.77
N GLY A 663 -6.96 7.83 -14.85
CA GLY A 663 -7.33 6.42 -14.91
C GLY A 663 -8.80 6.15 -15.25
N PHE A 664 -9.63 7.17 -15.48
CA PHE A 664 -11.05 7.01 -15.75
C PHE A 664 -11.42 7.01 -17.24
N GLU A 665 -12.48 6.30 -17.55
CA GLU A 665 -13.15 6.17 -18.84
C GLU A 665 -14.36 7.09 -18.95
N ASN A 666 -14.65 7.57 -20.17
CA ASN A 666 -15.92 8.20 -20.48
C ASN A 666 -16.99 7.14 -20.75
N PHE A 667 -18.23 7.41 -20.33
CA PHE A 667 -19.38 6.55 -20.65
C PHE A 667 -19.67 6.57 -22.15
N THR A 668 -19.53 5.40 -22.81
CA THR A 668 -19.93 5.18 -24.21
C THR A 668 -21.32 4.54 -24.35
N GLY A 669 -21.86 3.97 -23.26
CA GLY A 669 -23.24 3.51 -23.15
C GLY A 669 -24.25 4.66 -22.96
N ALA A 670 -24.88 4.74 -21.78
CA ALA A 670 -25.76 5.86 -21.45
C ALA A 670 -24.95 7.01 -20.82
N ASN A 671 -25.19 8.24 -21.27
CA ASN A 671 -24.54 9.44 -20.75
C ASN A 671 -25.52 10.63 -20.84
N ASN A 672 -26.30 10.84 -19.77
CA ASN A 672 -27.34 11.87 -19.72
C ASN A 672 -27.13 12.72 -18.44
N PRO A 673 -26.47 13.89 -18.52
CA PRO A 673 -26.18 14.66 -17.31
C PRO A 673 -27.39 15.35 -16.68
N GLY A 674 -27.42 15.40 -15.34
CA GLY A 674 -28.53 16.00 -14.57
C GLY A 674 -28.66 17.51 -14.79
N TYR A 675 -27.54 18.23 -14.93
CA TYR A 675 -27.51 19.68 -15.19
C TYR A 675 -28.18 20.09 -16.51
N SER A 676 -28.23 19.20 -17.51
CA SER A 676 -28.88 19.45 -18.80
C SER A 676 -30.21 18.72 -18.98
N ALA A 677 -30.56 17.79 -18.08
CA ALA A 677 -31.80 17.04 -18.13
C ALA A 677 -33.02 17.88 -17.69
N THR A 678 -34.14 17.77 -18.42
CA THR A 678 -35.39 18.53 -18.18
C THR A 678 -36.04 18.26 -16.80
N ASN A 679 -35.67 17.17 -16.13
CA ASN A 679 -36.11 16.79 -14.79
C ASN A 679 -35.03 17.00 -13.71
N ASN A 680 -33.84 17.46 -14.09
CA ASN A 680 -32.64 17.60 -13.26
C ASN A 680 -32.11 16.29 -12.61
N ASN A 681 -32.40 15.13 -13.21
CA ASN A 681 -31.81 13.85 -12.78
C ASN A 681 -30.91 13.30 -13.90
N GLY A 682 -29.68 12.90 -13.55
CA GLY A 682 -28.75 12.30 -14.51
C GLY A 682 -28.83 10.78 -14.53
N TYR A 683 -28.42 10.19 -15.65
CA TYR A 683 -28.31 8.74 -15.81
C TYR A 683 -27.13 8.36 -16.70
N TYR A 684 -26.22 7.58 -16.12
CA TYR A 684 -25.01 7.08 -16.75
C TYR A 684 -24.97 5.54 -16.66
N MET A 685 -24.51 4.85 -17.71
CA MET A 685 -24.37 3.39 -17.73
C MET A 685 -23.27 2.95 -18.70
N GLN A 686 -22.40 2.04 -18.26
CA GLN A 686 -21.41 1.36 -19.07
C GLN A 686 -21.57 -0.15 -18.91
N THR A 687 -21.64 -0.89 -20.03
CA THR A 687 -21.51 -2.36 -20.02
C THR A 687 -20.02 -2.69 -19.97
N ILE A 688 -19.62 -3.49 -18.98
CA ILE A 688 -18.25 -3.94 -18.72
C ILE A 688 -18.11 -5.39 -19.15
N ASP A 689 -17.05 -5.69 -19.90
CA ASP A 689 -16.63 -7.06 -20.21
C ASP A 689 -15.88 -7.65 -19.00
N ALA A 690 -16.39 -8.76 -18.45
CA ALA A 690 -15.76 -9.44 -17.32
C ALA A 690 -14.76 -10.53 -17.76
N THR A 691 -14.48 -10.64 -19.07
CA THR A 691 -13.43 -11.51 -19.63
C THR A 691 -12.06 -10.84 -19.71
N SER A 692 -11.98 -9.52 -19.56
CA SER A 692 -10.73 -8.76 -19.42
C SER A 692 -10.27 -8.61 -17.96
N LEU A 693 -11.11 -8.99 -16.99
CA LEU A 693 -10.82 -8.95 -15.56
C LEU A 693 -10.22 -10.28 -15.08
N SER A 694 -9.38 -10.22 -14.04
CA SER A 694 -8.94 -11.40 -13.29
C SER A 694 -10.05 -11.90 -12.36
N GLU A 695 -9.97 -13.15 -11.91
CA GLU A 695 -10.76 -13.62 -10.77
C GLU A 695 -10.37 -12.86 -9.48
N GLY A 696 -11.27 -12.81 -8.49
CA GLY A 696 -11.03 -12.14 -7.20
C GLY A 696 -11.55 -10.70 -7.09
N GLU A 697 -11.08 -9.95 -6.07
CA GLU A 697 -11.55 -8.58 -5.78
C GLU A 697 -11.12 -7.54 -6.84
N HIS A 698 -12.06 -6.67 -7.20
CA HIS A 698 -11.98 -5.57 -8.16
C HIS A 698 -12.79 -4.35 -7.69
N TYR A 699 -12.39 -3.14 -8.08
CA TYR A 699 -12.77 -1.91 -7.37
C TYR A 699 -13.31 -0.82 -8.30
N LEU A 700 -14.62 -0.58 -8.26
CA LEU A 700 -15.33 0.27 -9.20
C LEU A 700 -15.65 1.64 -8.60
N THR A 701 -15.27 2.72 -9.28
CA THR A 701 -15.64 4.11 -8.98
C THR A 701 -16.37 4.75 -10.15
N ILE A 702 -17.55 5.32 -9.92
CA ILE A 702 -18.16 6.31 -10.83
C ILE A 702 -18.03 7.68 -10.17
N ARG A 703 -17.27 8.59 -10.79
CA ARG A 703 -17.06 9.97 -10.33
C ARG A 703 -18.03 10.89 -11.06
N ALA A 704 -18.85 11.64 -10.33
CA ALA A 704 -19.78 12.63 -10.90
C ALA A 704 -19.41 14.04 -10.46
N TYR A 705 -19.31 14.97 -11.41
CA TYR A 705 -18.85 16.34 -11.21
C TYR A 705 -20.01 17.31 -10.97
N ARG A 706 -19.80 18.29 -10.09
CA ARG A 706 -20.60 19.51 -10.02
C ARG A 706 -20.27 20.35 -11.27
N HIS A 707 -21.28 20.95 -11.89
CA HIS A 707 -21.06 21.89 -12.98
C HIS A 707 -20.14 23.03 -12.54
N ASN A 708 -19.06 23.23 -13.30
CA ASN A 708 -18.07 24.26 -13.02
C ASN A 708 -18.13 25.37 -14.08
N ALA A 709 -19.00 26.37 -13.84
CA ALA A 709 -19.15 27.53 -14.70
C ALA A 709 -17.89 28.44 -14.77
N ASN A 710 -16.87 28.20 -13.94
CA ASN A 710 -15.58 28.87 -13.97
C ASN A 710 -14.45 27.83 -14.12
N THR A 711 -13.93 27.64 -15.33
CA THR A 711 -12.85 26.67 -15.62
C THR A 711 -11.50 27.00 -14.97
N SER A 712 -11.42 28.00 -14.09
CA SER A 712 -10.27 28.29 -13.22
C SER A 712 -10.59 28.19 -11.72
N ALA A 713 -11.80 27.74 -11.35
CA ALA A 713 -12.13 27.32 -9.99
C ALA A 713 -11.88 25.81 -9.83
N PRO A 714 -11.54 25.31 -8.62
CA PRO A 714 -11.29 23.89 -8.41
C PRO A 714 -12.50 23.01 -8.66
N GLU A 715 -12.26 21.81 -9.20
CA GLU A 715 -13.30 20.82 -9.43
C GLU A 715 -13.80 20.20 -8.12
N VAL A 716 -15.12 20.12 -7.99
CA VAL A 716 -15.83 19.44 -6.89
C VAL A 716 -16.69 18.34 -7.49
N PHE A 717 -16.57 17.13 -6.94
CA PHE A 717 -17.22 15.91 -7.43
C PHE A 717 -17.63 15.01 -6.26
N GLU A 718 -18.42 13.97 -6.51
CA GLU A 718 -18.62 12.84 -5.60
C GLU A 718 -18.15 11.53 -6.24
N ASP A 719 -17.52 10.67 -5.43
CA ASP A 719 -17.16 9.30 -5.80
C ASP A 719 -18.23 8.32 -5.32
N PHE A 720 -18.90 7.66 -6.26
CA PHE A 720 -19.78 6.52 -5.97
C PHE A 720 -18.98 5.23 -6.19
N LYS A 721 -18.75 4.48 -5.12
CA LYS A 721 -17.82 3.32 -5.10
C LYS A 721 -18.52 2.00 -4.81
N LYS A 722 -18.02 0.92 -5.39
CA LYS A 722 -18.35 -0.47 -5.02
C LYS A 722 -17.15 -1.41 -5.18
N ALA A 723 -17.07 -2.39 -4.29
CA ALA A 723 -16.21 -3.55 -4.45
C ALA A 723 -16.99 -4.70 -5.12
N ILE A 724 -16.30 -5.39 -6.03
CA ILE A 724 -16.81 -6.44 -6.91
C ILE A 724 -15.89 -7.66 -6.73
N TYR A 725 -16.44 -8.87 -6.86
CA TYR A 725 -15.65 -10.10 -6.93
C TYR A 725 -15.97 -10.80 -8.25
N ILE A 726 -14.96 -11.10 -9.05
CA ILE A 726 -15.11 -11.87 -10.29
C ILE A 726 -14.90 -13.35 -9.95
N ASP A 727 -15.89 -14.17 -10.27
CA ASP A 727 -15.97 -15.61 -10.01
C ASP A 727 -16.60 -16.27 -11.25
N ARG A 728 -15.78 -16.48 -12.26
CA ARG A 728 -16.16 -16.96 -13.60
C ARG A 728 -15.44 -18.26 -13.97
N LEU A 729 -14.38 -18.62 -13.26
CA LEU A 729 -13.58 -19.82 -13.43
C LEU A 729 -13.56 -20.64 -12.12
N PRO A 730 -13.48 -21.97 -12.16
CA PRO A 730 -13.19 -22.76 -10.96
C PRO A 730 -11.78 -22.43 -10.43
N PRO A 731 -11.56 -22.34 -9.11
CA PRO A 731 -10.26 -21.97 -8.54
C PRO A 731 -9.15 -22.96 -8.95
N ASP A 732 -8.04 -22.44 -9.45
CA ASP A 732 -6.90 -23.24 -9.93
C ASP A 732 -5.85 -23.48 -8.84
N SER A 733 -5.49 -24.75 -8.69
CA SER A 733 -4.52 -25.20 -7.70
C SER A 733 -3.47 -26.15 -8.29
N ALA A 734 -2.38 -26.33 -7.55
CA ALA A 734 -1.30 -27.24 -7.91
C ALA A 734 -0.68 -27.91 -6.67
N VAL A 735 0.03 -29.02 -6.89
CA VAL A 735 0.97 -29.57 -5.89
C VAL A 735 2.31 -28.88 -6.09
N ASP A 736 2.72 -28.07 -5.12
CA ASP A 736 3.97 -27.31 -5.11
C ASP A 736 5.15 -28.22 -4.73
N SER A 737 4.97 -29.11 -3.76
CA SER A 737 5.92 -30.19 -3.46
C SER A 737 5.31 -31.32 -2.61
N PHE A 738 5.97 -32.49 -2.60
CA PHE A 738 5.64 -33.62 -1.71
C PHE A 738 6.91 -34.19 -1.06
N ASN A 739 7.47 -33.43 -0.10
CA ASN A 739 8.81 -33.65 0.46
C ASN A 739 8.79 -34.39 1.80
N ALA A 740 9.87 -35.10 2.14
CA ALA A 740 10.04 -35.70 3.47
C ALA A 740 10.13 -34.61 4.57
N ILE A 741 9.42 -34.80 5.69
CA ILE A 741 9.43 -33.88 6.84
C ILE A 741 10.79 -33.93 7.55
N THR A 742 11.39 -35.13 7.65
CA THR A 742 12.79 -35.31 8.05
C THR A 742 13.48 -36.31 7.13
N THR A 743 14.78 -36.12 6.90
CA THR A 743 15.59 -37.05 6.08
C THR A 743 15.77 -38.43 6.71
N SER A 744 15.54 -38.56 8.02
CA SER A 744 15.61 -39.82 8.78
C SER A 744 14.27 -40.58 8.85
N ALA A 745 13.17 -39.99 8.37
CA ALA A 745 11.86 -40.62 8.29
C ALA A 745 11.15 -40.21 6.98
N ASN A 746 11.69 -40.67 5.85
CA ASN A 746 11.24 -40.28 4.50
C ASN A 746 9.84 -40.78 4.10
N GLN A 747 9.24 -41.69 4.88
CA GLN A 747 7.83 -42.10 4.80
C GLN A 747 6.87 -41.09 5.46
N ASN A 748 7.38 -40.13 6.25
CA ASN A 748 6.59 -39.05 6.81
C ASN A 748 6.87 -37.78 6.00
N ARG A 749 5.86 -37.31 5.27
CA ARG A 749 6.00 -36.35 4.17
C ARG A 749 4.98 -35.23 4.28
N ARG A 750 5.36 -34.06 3.78
CA ARG A 750 4.51 -32.88 3.67
C ARG A 750 4.14 -32.67 2.21
N ALA A 751 2.84 -32.71 1.92
CA ALA A 751 2.29 -32.12 0.72
C ALA A 751 2.17 -30.62 0.93
N VAL A 752 2.69 -29.83 -0.01
CA VAL A 752 2.42 -28.40 -0.13
C VAL A 752 1.56 -28.20 -1.37
N LEU A 753 0.41 -27.56 -1.17
CA LEU A 753 -0.54 -27.20 -2.21
C LEU A 753 -0.49 -25.69 -2.45
N LYS A 754 -0.79 -25.27 -3.67
CA LYS A 754 -0.80 -23.88 -4.10
C LYS A 754 -2.14 -23.50 -4.72
N SER A 755 -2.59 -22.27 -4.51
CA SER A 755 -3.64 -21.62 -5.32
C SER A 755 -2.94 -20.64 -6.27
N ASN A 756 -3.06 -20.90 -7.58
CA ASN A 756 -2.28 -20.21 -8.61
C ASN A 756 -2.85 -18.83 -8.92
N ASP A 757 -4.19 -18.72 -8.85
CA ASP A 757 -5.00 -17.50 -8.94
C ASP A 757 -5.05 -16.68 -7.64
N LYS A 758 -4.69 -17.30 -6.50
CA LYS A 758 -4.79 -16.78 -5.14
C LYS A 758 -6.22 -16.54 -4.64
N THR A 759 -7.27 -17.08 -5.27
CA THR A 759 -8.66 -16.90 -4.81
C THR A 759 -9.04 -17.81 -3.63
N ALA A 760 -8.31 -18.92 -3.44
CA ALA A 760 -8.67 -19.95 -2.49
C ALA A 760 -8.76 -19.46 -1.03
N ASN A 761 -9.85 -19.80 -0.35
CA ASN A 761 -10.02 -19.60 1.09
C ASN A 761 -9.75 -20.88 1.91
N ASN A 762 -9.93 -22.05 1.30
CA ASN A 762 -9.84 -23.36 1.96
C ASN A 762 -9.45 -24.43 0.93
N MET A 763 -8.66 -25.42 1.36
CA MET A 763 -8.19 -26.52 0.53
C MET A 763 -8.27 -27.85 1.28
N HIS A 764 -8.63 -28.91 0.58
CA HIS A 764 -8.61 -30.28 1.08
C HIS A 764 -7.78 -31.19 0.18
N LEU A 765 -7.14 -32.19 0.78
CA LEU A 765 -6.33 -33.20 0.11
C LEU A 765 -6.86 -34.60 0.41
N LEU A 766 -7.15 -35.35 -0.65
CA LEU A 766 -7.43 -36.79 -0.63
C LEU A 766 -6.24 -37.49 -1.29
N VAL A 767 -5.54 -38.32 -0.51
CA VAL A 767 -4.33 -39.03 -0.93
C VAL A 767 -4.70 -40.42 -1.41
N ASP A 768 -4.18 -40.83 -2.57
CA ASP A 768 -4.22 -42.19 -3.12
C ASP A 768 -5.63 -42.81 -3.18
N ILE A 769 -6.63 -41.97 -3.47
CA ILE A 769 -7.97 -42.43 -3.85
C ILE A 769 -8.01 -42.85 -5.33
N GLY A 770 -8.92 -43.77 -5.66
CA GLY A 770 -9.24 -44.13 -7.04
C GLY A 770 -9.60 -42.92 -7.92
N SER A 771 -9.37 -43.01 -9.23
CA SER A 771 -9.76 -41.97 -10.19
C SER A 771 -11.26 -42.02 -10.54
N ASN A 772 -11.93 -43.16 -10.35
CA ASN A 772 -13.32 -43.40 -10.74
C ASN A 772 -14.34 -42.94 -9.67
N TYR A 773 -14.22 -41.72 -9.16
CA TYR A 773 -15.23 -41.11 -8.27
C TYR A 773 -15.90 -39.91 -8.93
N THR A 774 -17.20 -39.76 -8.68
CA THR A 774 -17.93 -38.54 -9.03
C THR A 774 -17.65 -37.43 -8.02
N ASP A 775 -17.75 -36.17 -8.45
CA ASP A 775 -17.59 -34.98 -7.60
C ASP A 775 -18.40 -35.09 -6.30
N ALA A 776 -19.63 -35.59 -6.38
CA ALA A 776 -20.52 -35.75 -5.23
C ALA A 776 -20.03 -36.82 -4.22
N GLU A 777 -19.32 -37.85 -4.68
CA GLU A 777 -18.65 -38.82 -3.79
C GLU A 777 -17.39 -38.20 -3.17
N ILE A 778 -16.60 -37.47 -3.95
CA ILE A 778 -15.36 -36.80 -3.50
C ILE A 778 -15.69 -35.75 -2.43
N LEU A 779 -16.68 -34.89 -2.69
CA LEU A 779 -17.21 -33.90 -1.75
C LEU A 779 -17.75 -34.54 -0.46
N ALA A 780 -18.24 -35.79 -0.51
CA ALA A 780 -18.69 -36.52 0.67
C ALA A 780 -17.56 -37.16 1.50
N MET A 781 -16.32 -37.22 0.98
CA MET A 781 -15.13 -37.62 1.74
C MET A 781 -14.52 -36.45 2.54
N ILE A 782 -14.83 -35.21 2.15
CA ILE A 782 -14.26 -34.00 2.74
C ILE A 782 -14.67 -33.87 4.21
N ASN A 783 -13.66 -33.77 5.07
CA ASN A 783 -13.85 -33.59 6.51
C ASN A 783 -12.58 -32.96 7.13
N GLY A 784 -12.56 -32.77 8.45
CA GLY A 784 -11.41 -32.17 9.15
C GLY A 784 -10.09 -32.96 9.02
N SER A 785 -10.13 -34.26 8.73
CA SER A 785 -8.92 -35.06 8.49
C SER A 785 -8.28 -34.84 7.11
N THR A 786 -8.98 -34.20 6.18
CA THR A 786 -8.48 -33.92 4.82
C THR A 786 -8.13 -32.45 4.62
N GLN A 787 -8.34 -31.59 5.62
CA GLN A 787 -8.17 -30.15 5.49
C GLN A 787 -6.69 -29.74 5.54
N ALA A 788 -6.21 -29.09 4.48
CA ALA A 788 -4.87 -28.53 4.43
C ALA A 788 -4.80 -27.22 5.22
N SER A 789 -3.73 -27.02 5.98
CA SER A 789 -3.52 -25.82 6.80
C SER A 789 -2.84 -24.73 5.97
N LYS A 790 -3.42 -23.51 5.92
CA LYS A 790 -2.81 -22.36 5.24
C LYS A 790 -1.50 -21.96 5.93
N VAL A 791 -0.43 -21.77 5.15
CA VAL A 791 0.92 -21.44 5.66
C VAL A 791 1.61 -20.27 4.96
N ASP A 792 1.12 -19.86 3.79
CA ASP A 792 1.45 -18.59 3.14
C ASP A 792 0.16 -18.01 2.52
N ARG A 793 0.24 -16.87 1.82
CA ARG A 793 -0.89 -16.24 1.14
C ARG A 793 -1.50 -17.16 0.07
N ASP A 794 -0.65 -17.89 -0.65
CA ASP A 794 -0.98 -18.78 -1.77
C ASP A 794 -0.65 -20.26 -1.52
N GLN A 795 -0.11 -20.62 -0.34
CA GLN A 795 0.26 -22.01 0.01
C GLN A 795 -0.48 -22.56 1.23
N TRP A 796 -0.87 -23.82 1.11
CA TRP A 796 -1.46 -24.68 2.15
C TRP A 796 -0.61 -25.95 2.28
N GLN A 797 -0.60 -26.60 3.44
CA GLN A 797 0.15 -27.85 3.65
C GLN A 797 -0.66 -28.93 4.38
N MET A 798 -0.30 -30.19 4.15
CA MET A 798 -0.79 -31.34 4.92
C MET A 798 0.34 -32.33 5.16
N ASP A 799 0.46 -32.81 6.41
CA ASP A 799 1.42 -33.85 6.78
C ASP A 799 0.78 -35.23 6.66
N ILE A 800 1.45 -36.12 5.92
CA ILE A 800 1.02 -37.48 5.58
C ILE A 800 2.10 -38.42 6.15
N ASN A 801 1.69 -39.36 7.00
CA ASN A 801 2.58 -40.33 7.63
C ASN A 801 2.39 -41.71 6.98
N SER A 802 3.41 -42.57 7.07
CA SER A 802 3.35 -43.93 6.50
C SER A 802 3.06 -43.95 4.99
N VAL A 803 3.70 -43.03 4.25
CA VAL A 803 3.75 -43.04 2.78
C VAL A 803 4.65 -44.20 2.33
N ILE A 804 4.17 -45.03 1.41
CA ILE A 804 4.95 -46.12 0.77
C ILE A 804 5.83 -45.59 -0.38
N SER A 805 6.68 -46.43 -0.97
CA SER A 805 7.31 -46.12 -2.26
C SER A 805 6.30 -46.30 -3.40
N GLY A 806 6.27 -45.39 -4.39
CA GLY A 806 5.36 -45.47 -5.54
C GLY A 806 5.07 -44.14 -6.25
N ASN A 807 4.24 -44.19 -7.29
CA ASN A 807 3.65 -43.03 -7.97
C ASN A 807 2.35 -42.62 -7.25
N HIS A 808 2.41 -41.60 -6.39
CA HIS A 808 1.22 -41.16 -5.66
C HIS A 808 0.27 -40.34 -6.53
N ALA A 809 -1.02 -40.38 -6.18
CA ALA A 809 -2.07 -39.60 -6.83
C ALA A 809 -2.88 -38.79 -5.82
N PHE A 810 -2.80 -37.47 -5.92
CA PHE A 810 -3.49 -36.52 -5.04
C PHE A 810 -4.74 -35.98 -5.72
N THR A 811 -5.89 -36.09 -5.06
CA THR A 811 -7.10 -35.35 -5.44
C THR A 811 -7.28 -34.18 -4.48
N VAL A 812 -7.13 -32.97 -5.00
CA VAL A 812 -7.28 -31.70 -4.27
C VAL A 812 -8.68 -31.15 -4.50
N VAL A 813 -9.31 -30.63 -3.44
CA VAL A 813 -10.55 -29.85 -3.55
C VAL A 813 -10.31 -28.46 -2.99
N THR A 814 -10.46 -27.46 -3.85
CA THR A 814 -10.15 -26.05 -3.58
C THR A 814 -11.44 -25.24 -3.57
N TYR A 815 -11.62 -24.36 -2.58
CA TYR A 815 -12.81 -23.52 -2.40
C TYR A 815 -12.49 -22.03 -2.41
N GLU A 816 -13.43 -21.24 -2.89
CA GLU A 816 -13.41 -19.77 -2.84
C GLU A 816 -14.33 -19.20 -1.76
N ILE A 817 -14.20 -17.89 -1.50
CA ILE A 817 -15.10 -17.14 -0.60
C ILE A 817 -16.55 -17.07 -1.08
N THR A 818 -16.78 -17.28 -2.38
CA THR A 818 -18.12 -17.35 -3.00
C THR A 818 -18.82 -18.69 -2.77
N GLY A 819 -18.08 -19.73 -2.37
CA GLY A 819 -18.55 -21.11 -2.35
C GLY A 819 -18.40 -21.85 -3.69
N ASN A 820 -17.83 -21.21 -4.73
CA ASN A 820 -17.32 -21.92 -5.90
C ASN A 820 -16.17 -22.86 -5.49
N TYR A 821 -15.97 -23.93 -6.25
CA TYR A 821 -14.97 -24.95 -5.96
C TYR A 821 -14.44 -25.63 -7.22
N ASN A 822 -13.26 -26.25 -7.10
CA ASN A 822 -12.64 -27.07 -8.13
C ASN A 822 -12.16 -28.40 -7.54
N ILE A 823 -12.11 -29.46 -8.36
CA ILE A 823 -11.60 -30.78 -8.00
C ILE A 823 -10.53 -31.16 -9.02
N GLN A 824 -9.27 -31.21 -8.61
CA GLN A 824 -8.13 -31.46 -9.49
C GLN A 824 -7.37 -32.70 -9.01
N ARG A 825 -7.01 -33.60 -9.94
CA ARG A 825 -6.18 -34.79 -9.67
C ARG A 825 -4.78 -34.58 -10.23
N PHE A 826 -3.77 -34.87 -9.42
CA PHE A 826 -2.35 -34.79 -9.74
C PHE A 826 -1.71 -36.16 -9.49
N SER A 827 -1.28 -36.82 -10.55
CA SER A 827 -0.68 -38.16 -10.55
C SER A 827 0.81 -38.13 -10.89
N GLY A 828 1.47 -39.29 -10.86
CA GLY A 828 2.90 -39.39 -11.16
C GLY A 828 3.79 -38.74 -10.11
N LEU A 829 3.29 -38.58 -8.88
CA LEU A 829 4.06 -38.04 -7.75
C LEU A 829 4.99 -39.13 -7.20
N LEU A 830 6.00 -39.49 -7.99
CA LEU A 830 6.95 -40.56 -7.69
C LEU A 830 7.74 -40.28 -6.41
N VAL A 831 7.66 -41.21 -5.45
CA VAL A 831 8.39 -41.18 -4.20
C VAL A 831 9.07 -42.53 -3.95
N SER A 832 10.30 -42.48 -3.44
CA SER A 832 10.94 -43.61 -2.75
C SER A 832 11.01 -43.32 -1.24
N THR A 833 10.56 -44.27 -0.42
CA THR A 833 10.50 -44.13 1.04
C THR A 833 11.37 -45.16 1.76
N SER A 834 10.98 -45.58 2.96
CA SER A 834 11.55 -46.70 3.71
C SER A 834 10.49 -47.76 4.02
N MET A 835 9.36 -47.72 3.32
CA MET A 835 8.30 -48.74 3.31
C MET A 835 8.01 -49.09 1.85
N GLY A 836 8.06 -50.38 1.52
CA GLY A 836 8.00 -50.88 0.15
C GLY A 836 9.27 -50.61 -0.68
N ALA A 837 9.69 -51.60 -1.47
CA ALA A 837 10.85 -51.60 -2.33
C ALA A 837 10.74 -50.65 -3.54
N GLY A 838 9.53 -50.40 -4.02
CA GLY A 838 9.28 -49.53 -5.17
C GLY A 838 7.94 -49.78 -5.84
N LEU A 839 7.86 -49.48 -7.14
CA LEU A 839 6.77 -49.93 -7.99
C LEU A 839 6.77 -51.47 -8.06
N GLY A 840 5.60 -52.08 -7.95
CA GLY A 840 5.40 -53.53 -7.84
C GLY A 840 5.31 -54.07 -6.41
N ASP A 841 5.76 -53.35 -5.39
CA ASP A 841 5.61 -53.76 -3.97
C ASP A 841 4.36 -53.08 -3.40
N LEU A 842 3.22 -53.78 -3.48
CA LEU A 842 1.89 -53.25 -3.23
C LEU A 842 1.47 -53.36 -1.75
N ASP A 843 2.02 -54.31 -1.00
CA ASP A 843 1.74 -54.50 0.43
C ASP A 843 2.75 -53.80 1.37
N ALA A 844 3.91 -53.42 0.82
CA ALA A 844 5.03 -52.71 1.44
C ALA A 844 5.96 -53.54 2.36
N ASP A 845 5.98 -54.88 2.25
CA ASP A 845 6.88 -55.75 3.04
C ASP A 845 8.37 -55.68 2.63
N GLY A 846 8.66 -55.40 1.35
CA GLY A 846 10.01 -55.21 0.82
C GLY A 846 10.48 -56.18 -0.27
N ASP A 847 9.69 -57.20 -0.64
CA ASP A 847 9.89 -58.03 -1.84
C ASP A 847 8.85 -57.66 -2.94
N VAL A 848 8.75 -58.45 -4.03
CA VAL A 848 7.72 -58.31 -5.10
C VAL A 848 7.32 -59.71 -5.57
N ASP A 849 6.16 -60.22 -5.11
CA ASP A 849 5.75 -61.62 -5.35
C ASP A 849 4.27 -61.84 -5.74
N THR A 850 3.78 -63.06 -5.57
CA THR A 850 2.41 -63.48 -5.90
C THR A 850 1.33 -62.86 -5.02
N ASP A 851 1.65 -62.40 -3.80
CA ASP A 851 0.67 -61.67 -2.98
C ASP A 851 0.46 -60.24 -3.53
N ASP A 852 1.49 -59.60 -4.11
CA ASP A 852 1.36 -58.35 -4.88
C ASP A 852 0.57 -58.55 -6.18
N GLU A 853 0.83 -59.63 -6.93
CA GLU A 853 0.06 -60.02 -8.12
C GLU A 853 -1.44 -60.09 -7.77
N SER A 854 -1.79 -60.73 -6.64
CA SER A 854 -3.17 -60.82 -6.15
C SER A 854 -3.76 -59.48 -5.67
N LEU A 855 -2.93 -58.51 -5.25
CA LEU A 855 -3.37 -57.15 -4.91
C LEU A 855 -3.62 -56.33 -6.18
N LEU A 856 -2.77 -56.44 -7.19
CA LEU A 856 -2.94 -55.78 -8.49
C LEU A 856 -4.22 -56.26 -9.18
N ASP A 857 -4.45 -57.57 -9.20
CA ASP A 857 -5.68 -58.22 -9.70
C ASP A 857 -6.93 -57.66 -9.00
N THR A 858 -6.82 -57.39 -7.69
CA THR A 858 -7.89 -56.77 -6.88
C THR A 858 -8.14 -55.30 -7.24
N LEU A 859 -7.08 -54.52 -7.49
CA LEU A 859 -7.17 -53.10 -7.89
C LEU A 859 -7.75 -52.93 -9.30
N LEU A 860 -7.34 -53.79 -10.24
CA LEU A 860 -7.89 -53.88 -11.59
C LEU A 860 -9.39 -54.23 -11.53
N ALA A 861 -9.76 -55.26 -10.76
CA ALA A 861 -11.16 -55.63 -10.52
C ALA A 861 -11.98 -54.52 -9.84
N ALA A 862 -11.35 -53.66 -9.02
CA ALA A 862 -11.99 -52.49 -8.42
C ALA A 862 -12.29 -51.37 -9.44
N ASN A 863 -11.91 -51.49 -10.72
CA ASN A 863 -12.23 -50.55 -11.79
C ASN A 863 -11.90 -49.09 -11.40
N ASN A 864 -10.69 -48.86 -10.87
CA ASN A 864 -10.23 -47.54 -10.41
C ASN A 864 -11.08 -46.87 -9.30
N LYS A 865 -11.91 -47.61 -8.55
CA LYS A 865 -12.47 -47.15 -7.26
C LYS A 865 -11.47 -47.26 -6.10
N GLN A 866 -10.45 -48.10 -6.25
CA GLN A 866 -9.28 -48.18 -5.37
C GLN A 866 -8.03 -47.73 -6.16
N PHE A 867 -6.96 -47.43 -5.45
CA PHE A 867 -5.66 -47.03 -6.00
C PHE A 867 -4.57 -47.45 -5.01
N ASN A 868 -3.36 -47.68 -5.53
CA ASN A 868 -2.16 -47.94 -4.74
C ASN A 868 -0.98 -47.34 -5.52
N ALA A 869 -0.16 -46.53 -4.85
CA ALA A 869 0.94 -45.83 -5.50
C ALA A 869 2.01 -46.78 -6.08
N ALA A 870 2.18 -47.97 -5.51
CA ALA A 870 3.11 -48.96 -6.06
C ALA A 870 2.56 -49.69 -7.31
N ALA A 871 1.25 -49.61 -7.55
CA ALA A 871 0.55 -50.26 -8.66
C ALA A 871 0.35 -49.34 -9.88
N ASP A 872 0.44 -48.01 -9.71
CA ASP A 872 0.51 -47.04 -10.82
C ASP A 872 1.93 -47.12 -11.43
N MET A 873 2.14 -48.10 -12.30
CA MET A 873 3.46 -48.41 -12.86
C MET A 873 3.94 -47.34 -13.84
N ASN A 874 3.02 -46.71 -14.56
CA ASN A 874 3.32 -45.76 -15.62
C ASN A 874 3.34 -44.28 -15.14
N GLY A 875 2.63 -43.96 -14.06
CA GLY A 875 2.56 -42.64 -13.44
C GLY A 875 1.40 -41.75 -13.91
N ASP A 876 0.42 -42.27 -14.66
CA ASP A 876 -0.72 -41.48 -15.13
C ASP A 876 -1.86 -41.33 -14.10
N GLY A 877 -1.85 -42.11 -13.01
CA GLY A 877 -2.85 -42.05 -11.94
C GLY A 877 -4.07 -42.94 -12.13
N LEU A 878 -4.04 -43.83 -13.11
CA LEU A 878 -4.92 -44.99 -13.26
C LEU A 878 -4.20 -46.26 -12.77
N ILE A 879 -4.98 -47.33 -12.58
CA ILE A 879 -4.49 -48.72 -12.54
C ILE A 879 -5.20 -49.45 -13.69
N ASP A 880 -4.51 -49.79 -14.78
CA ASP A 880 -5.10 -50.57 -15.89
C ASP A 880 -4.15 -51.62 -16.50
N ALA A 881 -4.56 -52.24 -17.62
CA ALA A 881 -3.80 -53.29 -18.29
C ALA A 881 -2.41 -52.83 -18.81
N THR A 882 -2.16 -51.53 -18.85
CA THR A 882 -0.84 -50.93 -19.08
C THR A 882 0.08 -51.21 -17.91
N ASP A 883 -0.43 -51.09 -16.69
CA ASP A 883 0.30 -51.32 -15.45
C ASP A 883 0.46 -52.82 -15.16
N GLU A 884 -0.56 -53.63 -15.45
CA GLU A 884 -0.49 -55.11 -15.53
C GLU A 884 0.70 -55.55 -16.39
N SER A 885 0.79 -55.04 -17.62
CA SER A 885 1.87 -55.33 -18.58
C SER A 885 3.25 -54.78 -18.17
N LEU A 886 3.31 -53.79 -17.27
CA LEU A 886 4.55 -53.28 -16.70
C LEU A 886 4.98 -54.06 -15.46
N PHE A 887 4.05 -54.49 -14.63
CA PHE A 887 4.25 -55.39 -13.48
C PHE A 887 4.79 -56.75 -13.93
N ASP A 888 4.16 -57.35 -14.95
CA ASP A 888 4.64 -58.55 -15.65
C ASP A 888 6.11 -58.42 -16.14
N SER A 889 6.56 -57.21 -16.45
CA SER A 889 7.93 -56.96 -16.91
C SER A 889 8.98 -56.92 -15.80
N LEU A 890 8.57 -56.89 -14.52
CA LEU A 890 9.47 -56.96 -13.36
C LEU A 890 9.84 -58.41 -12.97
N ASN A 891 8.98 -59.40 -13.26
CA ASN A 891 9.15 -60.80 -12.83
C ASN A 891 9.33 -61.77 -14.04
N PRO A 892 10.58 -62.03 -14.50
CA PRO A 892 10.89 -62.77 -15.74
C PRO A 892 11.10 -64.30 -15.61
#